data_AF-A0A151X4S4-F1
#
_entry.id   AF-A0A151X4S4-F1
#
_cell.length_a   1.000
_cell.length_b   1.000
_cell.length_c   1.000
_cell.angle_alpha   90.00
_cell.angle_beta   90.00
_cell.angle_gamma   90.00
#
_symmetry.space_group_name_H-M   'P 1'
#
loop_
_entity.id
_entity.type
_entity.pdbx_description
1 polymer ?
#
loop_
_entity_poly.entity_id
_entity_poly.type
_entity_poly.pdbx_seq_one_letter_code
_entity_poly.pdbx_strand_id
1 'polypeptide(L)'
;LFSLGLISLLAFAIAHKNPHYVGNRTTMVHLFEWKFDDIAKECENFLDPMGYGGVSLINENLVINGRPWFERYQPISYKMAVAFMLAHPYGHPRIMSSFAFTDPSQGPPANSHGNIISLKIVNGEYVNGWVCEHRWPQIYHMVQFRNLVNGEKIQNWWSNGKNQIAFSRGAKGFVAFNVEGDLLNKKLQTGLPAGTYCDVITGEVINGCSKCSGKSVQVGGDGTAIITILSNDPEGVFALHIQSSMNMMRVLLCALAILSAVAAQKEPHYVPGHDGMVHLFEWKWKNIAEECEKFLGPMGFGGVQVSPIQENVIVSKRPWWERYQPISYKWNTRSGTESEFRDMVNRCNKAGVRIYVDTVFNHMTGNHANAKGTGGSTADTDKLNYPGVPYSGYDFHVSCPINNYQDAGNVRNCELSGLHDLDQSKEYVRDKIINFLNGLIDAGVAGYRVDAAKHMWPYDLNVIYSRVKNLNPEHNFPSDARPYVFQEVIDYGGEAISKYEYNSFGAVTEFRYGMEISNALNGKNELKWFSTWGEAWGLLPSQDALMAVAFMLAHPYGTPRIMSSFAFDNFDANPPQDSIGNLISPTINPDNTCGDGWVCEHRWRQIYNMVHFRNAVNNTNVNGWWDNGRNQIAFCRGNAGFIVINGEGRDLKEDLFTCLLPGTYCDVISGNLENNKCTGKTVRVDQNGKAHIEILKNEEDGVLAIHREVNTFTYC
;
A
#
# COMPACT_ATOMS: atom_id res chain seq x y z
N LEU A 1 30.21 -40.15 40.30
CA LEU A 1 30.23 -38.87 39.56
C LEU A 1 28.96 -38.76 38.73
N PHE A 2 27.86 -38.54 39.46
CA PHE A 2 26.53 -38.23 38.96
C PHE A 2 26.30 -36.78 39.35
N SER A 3 26.44 -35.84 38.41
CA SER A 3 25.90 -34.47 38.45
C SER A 3 26.70 -33.61 37.48
N LEU A 4 26.09 -33.22 36.36
CA LEU A 4 26.33 -31.96 35.63
C LEU A 4 25.56 -31.87 34.29
N GLY A 5 24.81 -32.92 33.90
CA GLY A 5 23.95 -32.91 32.71
C GLY A 5 22.51 -32.41 32.90
N LEU A 6 22.22 -31.55 33.89
CA LEU A 6 20.85 -31.13 34.22
C LEU A 6 20.56 -29.62 34.11
N ILE A 7 21.45 -28.82 33.51
CA ILE A 7 21.26 -27.36 33.42
C ILE A 7 20.94 -26.86 31.99
N SER A 8 21.04 -27.70 30.94
CA SER A 8 20.74 -27.29 29.55
C SER A 8 19.32 -27.59 29.06
N LEU A 9 18.44 -28.18 29.89
CA LEU A 9 17.07 -28.58 29.48
C LEU A 9 15.95 -27.67 30.02
N LEU A 10 16.28 -26.58 30.70
CA LEU A 10 15.30 -25.65 31.31
C LEU A 10 15.24 -24.26 30.64
N ALA A 11 15.96 -24.03 29.53
CA ALA A 11 16.02 -22.71 28.86
C ALA A 11 15.51 -22.68 27.40
N PHE A 12 14.87 -23.73 26.89
CA PHE A 12 14.26 -23.76 25.55
C PHE A 12 12.74 -24.06 25.59
N ALA A 13 12.04 -23.47 26.55
CA ALA A 13 10.58 -23.49 26.60
C ALA A 13 10.00 -22.07 26.75
N ILE A 14 10.56 -21.09 26.03
CA ILE A 14 9.76 -19.93 25.62
C ILE A 14 9.03 -20.37 24.37
N ALA A 15 7.83 -20.93 24.59
CA ALA A 15 6.92 -21.35 23.54
C ALA A 15 6.81 -20.23 22.47
N HIS A 16 7.21 -20.54 21.23
CA HIS A 16 6.75 -19.82 20.06
C HIS A 16 5.21 -19.98 20.01
N LYS A 17 4.49 -19.08 20.67
CA LYS A 17 3.01 -19.12 20.76
C LYS A 17 2.32 -18.62 19.50
N ASN A 18 3.06 -18.13 18.51
CA ASN A 18 2.50 -17.59 17.28
C ASN A 18 2.95 -18.43 16.08
N PRO A 19 2.04 -19.11 15.36
CA PRO A 19 2.36 -19.90 14.18
C PRO A 19 2.74 -19.08 12.94
N HIS A 20 2.80 -17.74 13.03
CA HIS A 20 3.23 -16.84 11.94
C HIS A 20 2.47 -17.06 10.62
N TYR A 21 1.13 -17.08 10.68
CA TYR A 21 0.30 -17.23 9.49
C TYR A 21 0.41 -16.04 8.53
N VAL A 22 0.21 -16.31 7.23
CA VAL A 22 0.15 -15.29 6.18
C VAL A 22 -1.11 -14.43 6.35
N GLY A 23 -0.94 -13.12 6.57
CA GLY A 23 -2.03 -12.15 6.61
C GLY A 23 -3.05 -12.40 7.73
N ASN A 24 -4.34 -12.41 7.40
CA ASN A 24 -5.45 -12.66 8.34
C ASN A 24 -5.82 -14.15 8.49
N ARG A 25 -5.06 -15.06 7.86
CA ARG A 25 -5.35 -16.49 7.85
C ARG A 25 -5.03 -17.10 9.22
N THR A 26 -5.86 -18.03 9.69
CA THR A 26 -5.69 -18.59 11.06
C THR A 26 -5.71 -20.10 11.14
N THR A 27 -5.85 -20.79 10.01
CA THR A 27 -6.00 -22.24 9.95
C THR A 27 -4.80 -22.87 9.26
N MET A 28 -4.24 -23.92 9.86
CA MET A 28 -3.22 -24.74 9.20
C MET A 28 -3.77 -26.09 8.76
N VAL A 29 -3.17 -26.65 7.73
CA VAL A 29 -3.43 -28.03 7.30
C VAL A 29 -2.23 -28.90 7.64
N HIS A 30 -2.48 -30.10 8.13
CA HIS A 30 -1.48 -31.15 8.30
C HIS A 30 -1.64 -32.14 7.14
N LEU A 31 -0.67 -32.14 6.23
CA LEU A 31 -0.65 -33.02 5.05
C LEU A 31 0.18 -34.27 5.40
N PHE A 32 -0.50 -35.29 5.94
CA PHE A 32 0.16 -36.45 6.55
C PHE A 32 0.75 -37.40 5.50
N GLU A 33 2.07 -37.63 5.57
CA GLU A 33 2.82 -38.51 4.66
C GLU A 33 2.78 -38.08 3.17
N TRP A 34 2.46 -36.81 2.88
CA TRP A 34 2.50 -36.28 1.51
C TRP A 34 3.95 -36.06 1.05
N LYS A 35 4.21 -36.22 -0.25
CA LYS A 35 5.50 -35.84 -0.84
C LYS A 35 5.68 -34.33 -0.83
N PHE A 36 6.90 -33.87 -0.61
CA PHE A 36 7.22 -32.43 -0.63
C PHE A 36 6.85 -31.74 -1.94
N ASP A 37 7.08 -32.37 -3.10
CA ASP A 37 6.68 -31.82 -4.40
C ASP A 37 5.17 -31.67 -4.55
N ASP A 38 4.41 -32.61 -3.98
CA ASP A 38 2.95 -32.57 -4.02
C ASP A 38 2.43 -31.50 -3.03
N ILE A 39 3.07 -31.34 -1.86
CA ILE A 39 2.79 -30.26 -0.91
C ILE A 39 3.03 -28.89 -1.54
N ALA A 40 4.16 -28.69 -2.23
CA ALA A 40 4.47 -27.42 -2.87
C ALA A 40 3.40 -27.04 -3.92
N LYS A 41 3.00 -28.00 -4.77
CA LYS A 41 1.91 -27.81 -5.73
C LYS A 41 0.58 -27.56 -5.05
N GLU A 42 0.31 -28.21 -3.93
CA GLU A 42 -0.93 -28.07 -3.17
C GLU A 42 -1.02 -26.67 -2.53
N CYS A 43 0.10 -26.14 -2.04
CA CYS A 43 0.23 -24.78 -1.54
C CYS A 43 -0.23 -23.75 -2.60
N GLU A 44 0.31 -23.87 -3.81
CA GLU A 44 0.02 -22.93 -4.91
C GLU A 44 -1.39 -23.11 -5.50
N ASN A 45 -1.78 -24.36 -5.77
CA ASN A 45 -2.97 -24.63 -6.57
C ASN A 45 -4.28 -24.63 -5.77
N PHE A 46 -4.22 -24.71 -4.43
CA PHE A 46 -5.44 -24.81 -3.63
C PHE A 46 -5.36 -24.16 -2.26
N LEU A 47 -4.31 -24.44 -1.47
CA LEU A 47 -4.26 -23.94 -0.10
C LEU A 47 -4.21 -22.40 -0.06
N ASP A 48 -3.44 -21.79 -0.94
CA ASP A 48 -3.37 -20.33 -1.06
C ASP A 48 -4.71 -19.73 -1.53
N PRO A 49 -5.30 -20.15 -2.67
CA PRO A 49 -6.62 -19.68 -3.10
C PRO A 49 -7.74 -19.85 -2.07
N MET A 50 -7.69 -20.93 -1.26
CA MET A 50 -8.72 -21.24 -0.26
C MET A 50 -8.44 -20.63 1.11
N GLY A 51 -7.31 -19.93 1.29
CA GLY A 51 -7.02 -19.15 2.49
C GLY A 51 -6.45 -19.95 3.67
N TYR A 52 -5.77 -21.07 3.42
CA TYR A 52 -5.01 -21.76 4.46
C TYR A 52 -3.76 -20.95 4.83
N GLY A 53 -3.50 -20.82 6.13
CA GLY A 53 -2.44 -19.98 6.69
C GLY A 53 -1.08 -20.65 6.84
N GLY A 54 -1.02 -21.99 6.82
CA GLY A 54 0.24 -22.74 6.91
C GLY A 54 0.07 -24.24 6.77
N VAL A 55 1.19 -24.94 6.57
CA VAL A 55 1.27 -26.41 6.46
C VAL A 55 2.09 -26.96 7.62
N SER A 56 1.58 -27.98 8.30
CA SER A 56 2.30 -28.76 9.31
C SER A 56 2.74 -30.09 8.72
N LEU A 57 4.02 -30.45 8.92
CA LEU A 57 4.67 -31.63 8.33
C LEU A 57 5.23 -32.61 9.39
N ILE A 58 4.82 -32.47 10.65
CA ILE A 58 5.43 -33.25 11.75
C ILE A 58 4.93 -34.69 11.73
N ASN A 59 5.83 -35.66 11.55
CA ASN A 59 5.58 -37.07 11.87
C ASN A 59 5.59 -37.27 13.39
N GLU A 60 4.48 -37.00 14.06
CA GLU A 60 4.31 -37.38 15.46
C GLU A 60 4.04 -38.89 15.52
N ASN A 61 4.91 -39.64 16.21
CA ASN A 61 4.63 -41.02 16.64
C ASN A 61 3.47 -41.00 17.66
N LEU A 62 2.24 -40.83 17.18
CA LEU A 62 1.03 -40.98 17.97
C LEU A 62 0.70 -42.47 18.09
N VAL A 63 1.51 -43.20 18.88
CA VAL A 63 1.06 -44.47 19.46
C VAL A 63 0.06 -44.14 20.56
N ILE A 64 -1.19 -43.85 20.18
CA ILE A 64 -2.30 -43.76 21.12
C ILE A 64 -2.88 -45.16 21.30
N ASN A 65 -2.42 -45.86 22.35
CA ASN A 65 -3.12 -46.92 23.08
C ASN A 65 -4.17 -47.75 22.31
N GLY A 66 -3.74 -48.46 21.25
CA GLY A 66 -4.39 -49.68 20.75
C GLY A 66 -5.89 -49.60 20.46
N ARG A 67 -6.44 -48.43 20.10
CA ARG A 67 -7.82 -48.31 19.63
C ARG A 67 -7.83 -47.69 18.23
N PRO A 68 -8.38 -48.38 17.22
CA PRO A 68 -8.50 -47.84 15.87
C PRO A 68 -9.53 -46.71 15.89
N TRP A 69 -9.10 -45.45 15.81
CA TRP A 69 -10.02 -44.30 15.73
C TRP A 69 -10.33 -43.84 14.30
N PHE A 70 -10.18 -44.73 13.33
CA PHE A 70 -10.78 -44.55 12.00
C PHE A 70 -11.40 -45.87 11.55
N GLU A 71 -12.35 -46.39 12.33
CA GLU A 71 -13.41 -47.19 11.73
C GLU A 71 -14.18 -46.28 10.78
N ARG A 72 -13.95 -46.52 9.49
CA ARG A 72 -14.90 -46.36 8.39
C ARG A 72 -16.28 -45.82 8.81
N TYR A 73 -16.68 -44.70 8.21
CA TYR A 73 -18.06 -44.20 8.09
C TYR A 73 -18.68 -43.41 9.26
N GLN A 74 -18.23 -42.17 9.53
CA GLN A 74 -19.18 -41.05 9.79
C GLN A 74 -18.60 -39.70 9.31
N PRO A 75 -18.57 -39.42 7.99
CA PRO A 75 -18.10 -38.13 7.45
C PRO A 75 -18.82 -36.92 8.08
N ILE A 76 -20.09 -37.11 8.45
CA ILE A 76 -20.94 -36.07 9.05
C ILE A 76 -20.35 -35.59 10.39
N SER A 77 -20.09 -36.50 11.32
CA SER A 77 -19.55 -36.17 12.65
C SER A 77 -18.18 -35.48 12.57
N TYR A 78 -17.33 -35.92 11.64
CA TYR A 78 -16.03 -35.27 11.40
C TYR A 78 -16.19 -33.84 10.86
N LYS A 79 -17.00 -33.65 9.81
CA LYS A 79 -17.26 -32.32 9.23
C LYS A 79 -17.87 -31.37 10.26
N MET A 80 -18.81 -31.83 11.09
CA MET A 80 -19.40 -31.01 12.16
C MET A 80 -18.36 -30.61 13.21
N ALA A 81 -17.48 -31.52 13.61
CA ALA A 81 -16.39 -31.22 14.55
C ALA A 81 -15.41 -30.18 13.98
N VAL A 82 -15.02 -30.34 12.71
CA VAL A 82 -14.15 -29.38 12.01
C VAL A 82 -14.84 -28.03 11.84
N ALA A 83 -16.11 -28.01 11.44
CA ALA A 83 -16.89 -26.78 11.31
C ALA A 83 -17.05 -26.06 12.66
N PHE A 84 -17.27 -26.78 13.77
CA PHE A 84 -17.31 -26.17 15.11
C PHE A 84 -15.95 -25.58 15.49
N MET A 85 -14.86 -26.33 15.28
CA MET A 85 -13.49 -25.86 15.52
C MET A 85 -13.18 -24.58 14.72
N LEU A 86 -13.64 -24.51 13.45
CA LEU A 86 -13.43 -23.36 12.57
C LEU A 86 -14.39 -22.19 12.88
N ALA A 87 -15.58 -22.44 13.40
CA ALA A 87 -16.50 -21.38 13.80
C ALA A 87 -16.13 -20.77 15.17
N HIS A 88 -15.47 -21.53 16.04
CA HIS A 88 -15.10 -21.10 17.37
C HIS A 88 -13.82 -20.22 17.36
N PRO A 89 -13.73 -19.14 18.18
CA PRO A 89 -12.56 -18.25 18.17
C PRO A 89 -11.30 -18.86 18.79
N TYR A 90 -11.44 -19.94 19.56
CA TYR A 90 -10.37 -20.51 20.40
C TYR A 90 -9.31 -21.27 19.60
N GLY A 91 -8.04 -21.00 19.92
CA GLY A 91 -6.88 -21.74 19.44
C GLY A 91 -6.55 -21.53 17.96
N HIS A 92 -5.56 -22.31 17.50
CA HIS A 92 -5.09 -22.38 16.12
C HIS A 92 -5.59 -23.68 15.49
N PRO A 93 -6.64 -23.65 14.65
CA PRO A 93 -7.18 -24.85 14.04
C PRO A 93 -6.14 -25.53 13.16
N ARG A 94 -5.96 -26.84 13.35
CA ARG A 94 -5.16 -27.72 12.50
C ARG A 94 -6.08 -28.76 11.88
N ILE A 95 -6.27 -28.70 10.57
CA ILE A 95 -7.06 -29.66 9.80
C ILE A 95 -6.15 -30.82 9.41
N MET A 96 -6.56 -32.04 9.72
CA MET A 96 -5.88 -33.25 9.24
C MET A 96 -6.31 -33.54 7.80
N SER A 97 -5.34 -33.87 6.94
CA SER A 97 -5.59 -34.42 5.63
C SER A 97 -4.69 -35.64 5.38
N SER A 98 -5.29 -36.77 5.03
CA SER A 98 -4.60 -38.06 5.06
C SER A 98 -5.01 -39.02 3.92
N PHE A 99 -4.79 -40.32 4.15
CA PHE A 99 -5.11 -41.44 3.27
C PHE A 99 -6.00 -42.45 3.99
N ALA A 100 -6.76 -43.22 3.22
CA ALA A 100 -7.63 -44.27 3.73
C ALA A 100 -6.80 -45.51 4.09
N PHE A 101 -7.01 -46.04 5.29
CA PHE A 101 -6.40 -47.27 5.77
C PHE A 101 -7.45 -48.19 6.38
N THR A 102 -7.19 -49.51 6.34
CA THR A 102 -8.01 -50.52 7.04
C THR A 102 -7.29 -51.11 8.25
N ASP A 103 -5.98 -50.86 8.36
CA ASP A 103 -5.13 -51.24 9.49
C ASP A 103 -4.44 -49.97 10.03
N PRO A 104 -4.51 -49.66 11.33
CA PRO A 104 -3.84 -48.50 11.92
C PRO A 104 -2.31 -48.49 11.75
N SER A 105 -1.70 -49.61 11.43
CA SER A 105 -0.27 -49.75 11.12
C SER A 105 0.04 -49.64 9.61
N GLN A 106 -0.97 -49.45 8.77
CA GLN A 106 -0.80 -49.32 7.33
C GLN A 106 -0.08 -48.01 6.98
N GLY A 107 0.98 -48.14 6.17
CA GLY A 107 1.68 -46.98 5.60
C GLY A 107 0.87 -46.25 4.52
N PRO A 108 1.36 -45.09 4.06
CA PRO A 108 0.72 -44.33 2.98
C PRO A 108 0.63 -45.16 1.69
N PRO A 109 -0.27 -44.79 0.75
CA PRO A 109 -0.37 -45.46 -0.53
C PRO A 109 0.99 -45.51 -1.24
N ALA A 110 1.47 -46.72 -1.52
CA ALA A 110 2.80 -46.96 -2.07
C ALA A 110 2.75 -47.90 -3.28
N ASN A 111 3.69 -47.74 -4.21
CA ASN A 111 3.81 -48.61 -5.37
C ASN A 111 4.50 -49.95 -4.99
N SER A 112 4.65 -50.86 -5.96
CA SER A 112 5.25 -52.18 -5.74
C SER A 112 6.70 -52.16 -5.21
N HIS A 113 7.37 -51.00 -5.27
CA HIS A 113 8.72 -50.79 -4.77
C HIS A 113 8.75 -50.08 -3.39
N GLY A 114 7.57 -49.88 -2.77
CA GLY A 114 7.45 -49.20 -1.48
C GLY A 114 7.56 -47.67 -1.53
N ASN A 115 7.61 -47.07 -2.73
CA ASN A 115 7.63 -45.61 -2.86
C ASN A 115 6.22 -45.05 -2.77
N ILE A 116 6.04 -43.96 -2.01
CA ILE A 116 4.77 -43.23 -1.90
C ILE A 116 4.26 -42.87 -3.29
N ILE A 117 2.98 -43.14 -3.55
CA ILE A 117 2.31 -42.78 -4.81
C ILE A 117 1.82 -41.34 -4.69
N SER A 118 2.23 -40.51 -5.65
CA SER A 118 1.76 -39.12 -5.73
C SER A 118 0.26 -39.05 -5.90
N LEU A 119 -0.33 -37.97 -5.40
CA LEU A 119 -1.76 -37.72 -5.52
C LEU A 119 -2.15 -37.64 -7.00
N LYS A 120 -3.30 -38.22 -7.32
CA LYS A 120 -3.87 -38.14 -8.66
C LYS A 120 -5.35 -37.80 -8.53
N ILE A 121 -5.76 -36.81 -9.32
CA ILE A 121 -7.17 -36.41 -9.44
C ILE A 121 -7.71 -37.06 -10.72
N VAL A 122 -8.81 -37.79 -10.59
CA VAL A 122 -9.58 -38.31 -11.72
C VAL A 122 -11.02 -37.86 -11.52
N ASN A 123 -11.57 -37.10 -12.48
CA ASN A 123 -12.95 -36.57 -12.42
C ASN A 123 -13.29 -35.79 -11.14
N GLY A 124 -12.32 -35.06 -10.57
CA GLY A 124 -12.53 -34.28 -9.33
C GLY A 124 -12.41 -35.09 -8.04
N GLU A 125 -12.18 -36.41 -8.13
CA GLU A 125 -11.96 -37.28 -6.98
C GLU A 125 -10.49 -37.70 -6.88
N TYR A 126 -10.00 -37.78 -5.64
CA TYR A 126 -8.66 -38.28 -5.37
C TYR A 126 -8.65 -39.80 -5.45
N VAL A 127 -7.79 -40.31 -6.31
CA VAL A 127 -7.59 -41.75 -6.48
C VAL A 127 -6.28 -42.17 -5.80
N ASN A 128 -6.00 -43.47 -5.80
CA ASN A 128 -4.84 -44.08 -5.16
C ASN A 128 -4.85 -44.02 -3.61
N GLY A 129 -6.04 -43.98 -2.99
CA GLY A 129 -6.17 -44.14 -1.53
C GLY A 129 -6.01 -42.86 -0.69
N TRP A 130 -5.80 -41.70 -1.30
CA TRP A 130 -5.79 -40.40 -0.62
C TRP A 130 -7.21 -39.87 -0.35
N VAL A 131 -7.46 -39.26 0.81
CA VAL A 131 -8.79 -38.78 1.23
C VAL A 131 -8.97 -37.27 1.02
N CYS A 132 -7.91 -36.49 1.24
CA CYS A 132 -7.85 -35.05 0.96
C CYS A 132 -8.96 -34.23 1.64
N GLU A 133 -9.15 -34.42 2.94
CA GLU A 133 -10.20 -33.81 3.76
C GLU A 133 -10.23 -32.28 3.65
N HIS A 134 -9.07 -31.63 3.57
CA HIS A 134 -8.95 -30.17 3.40
C HIS A 134 -9.63 -29.64 2.11
N ARG A 135 -9.89 -30.50 1.12
CA ARG A 135 -10.57 -30.13 -0.13
C ARG A 135 -12.07 -30.35 -0.11
N TRP A 136 -12.61 -30.92 0.96
CA TRP A 136 -14.06 -31.05 1.08
C TRP A 136 -14.69 -29.66 1.14
N PRO A 137 -15.71 -29.35 0.32
CA PRO A 137 -16.38 -28.04 0.29
C PRO A 137 -16.74 -27.49 1.66
N GLN A 138 -17.28 -28.36 2.51
CA GLN A 138 -17.69 -28.02 3.87
C GLN A 138 -16.50 -27.57 4.74
N ILE A 139 -15.30 -28.07 4.47
CA ILE A 139 -14.09 -27.75 5.24
C ILE A 139 -13.45 -26.46 4.71
N TYR A 140 -13.16 -26.35 3.40
CA TYR A 140 -12.49 -25.14 2.91
C TYR A 140 -13.40 -23.89 2.95
N HIS A 141 -14.72 -24.03 2.78
CA HIS A 141 -15.65 -22.92 3.02
C HIS A 141 -15.63 -22.47 4.49
N MET A 142 -15.46 -23.39 5.44
CA MET A 142 -15.33 -23.05 6.85
C MET A 142 -13.96 -22.44 7.19
N VAL A 143 -12.91 -22.73 6.40
CA VAL A 143 -11.62 -22.01 6.48
C VAL A 143 -11.80 -20.56 6.04
N GLN A 144 -12.51 -20.32 4.94
CA GLN A 144 -12.86 -18.97 4.48
C GLN A 144 -13.74 -18.24 5.51
N PHE A 145 -14.74 -18.93 6.09
CA PHE A 145 -15.54 -18.42 7.19
C PHE A 145 -14.66 -17.97 8.36
N ARG A 146 -13.75 -18.84 8.85
CA ARG A 146 -12.83 -18.55 9.97
C ARG A 146 -12.01 -17.29 9.72
N ASN A 147 -11.44 -17.17 8.52
CA ASN A 147 -10.64 -16.01 8.13
C ASN A 147 -11.46 -14.72 8.10
N LEU A 148 -12.69 -14.80 7.58
CA LEU A 148 -13.59 -13.66 7.50
C LEU A 148 -14.08 -13.18 8.87
N VAL A 149 -14.36 -14.11 9.80
CA VAL A 149 -14.81 -13.79 11.17
C VAL A 149 -13.65 -13.65 12.16
N ASN A 150 -12.41 -13.56 11.69
CA ASN A 150 -11.24 -13.44 12.56
C ASN A 150 -11.35 -12.16 13.43
N GLY A 151 -10.98 -12.27 14.72
CA GLY A 151 -11.14 -11.21 15.72
C GLY A 151 -12.55 -11.05 16.32
N GLU A 152 -13.60 -11.63 15.71
CA GLU A 152 -14.96 -11.49 16.24
C GLU A 152 -15.21 -12.37 17.47
N LYS A 153 -16.01 -11.89 18.43
CA LYS A 153 -16.42 -12.68 19.60
C LYS A 153 -17.62 -13.58 19.27
N ILE A 154 -17.81 -14.66 20.04
CA ILE A 154 -19.08 -15.40 20.02
C ILE A 154 -20.18 -14.51 20.60
N GLN A 155 -21.28 -14.41 19.88
CA GLN A 155 -22.48 -13.68 20.26
C GLN A 155 -23.72 -14.52 19.92
N ASN A 156 -24.89 -14.10 20.41
CA ASN A 156 -26.18 -14.71 20.08
C ASN A 156 -26.23 -16.24 20.26
N TRP A 157 -25.59 -16.74 21.32
CA TRP A 157 -25.58 -18.17 21.64
C TRP A 157 -27.00 -18.66 21.91
N TRP A 158 -27.37 -19.73 21.24
CA TRP A 158 -28.63 -20.44 21.42
C TRP A 158 -28.35 -21.93 21.61
N SER A 159 -29.13 -22.55 22.49
CA SER A 159 -29.19 -23.99 22.67
C SER A 159 -30.60 -24.41 23.02
N ASN A 160 -31.01 -25.59 22.58
CA ASN A 160 -32.26 -26.22 23.03
C ASN A 160 -32.12 -26.93 24.40
N GLY A 161 -30.96 -26.85 25.05
CA GLY A 161 -30.65 -27.56 26.30
C GLY A 161 -30.20 -29.01 26.10
N LYS A 162 -30.03 -29.44 24.85
CA LYS A 162 -29.55 -30.77 24.43
C LYS A 162 -28.40 -30.59 23.42
N ASN A 163 -28.46 -31.24 22.25
CA ASN A 163 -27.39 -31.28 21.23
C ASN A 163 -27.72 -30.43 19.97
N GLN A 164 -28.60 -29.43 20.10
CA GLN A 164 -28.74 -28.36 19.11
C GLN A 164 -28.16 -27.06 19.66
N ILE A 165 -27.29 -26.44 18.88
CA ILE A 165 -26.65 -25.16 19.22
C ILE A 165 -26.56 -24.25 18.00
N ALA A 166 -26.54 -22.95 18.24
CA ALA A 166 -26.24 -21.94 17.23
C ALA A 166 -25.58 -20.72 17.86
N PHE A 167 -24.76 -20.00 17.10
CA PHE A 167 -24.17 -18.74 17.55
C PHE A 167 -23.68 -17.90 16.38
N SER A 168 -23.50 -16.61 16.61
CA SER A 168 -22.87 -15.70 15.66
C SER A 168 -21.44 -15.34 16.06
N ARG A 169 -20.66 -14.90 15.06
CA ARG A 169 -19.34 -14.31 15.21
C ARG A 169 -19.43 -12.85 14.75
N GLY A 170 -19.76 -11.98 15.70
CA GLY A 170 -20.09 -10.57 15.44
C GLY A 170 -21.23 -10.44 14.44
N ALA A 171 -21.12 -9.45 13.55
CA ALA A 171 -22.02 -9.23 12.43
C ALA A 171 -21.53 -9.87 11.11
N LYS A 172 -20.52 -10.76 11.18
CA LYS A 172 -19.80 -11.28 10.02
C LYS A 172 -20.15 -12.73 9.67
N GLY A 173 -20.54 -13.54 10.64
CA GLY A 173 -20.90 -14.94 10.39
C GLY A 173 -21.82 -15.53 11.44
N PHE A 174 -22.53 -16.59 11.05
CA PHE A 174 -23.47 -17.34 11.87
C PHE A 174 -23.34 -18.84 11.58
N VAL A 175 -23.45 -19.67 12.61
CA VAL A 175 -23.40 -21.14 12.49
C VAL A 175 -24.46 -21.80 13.37
N ALA A 176 -25.01 -22.93 12.91
CA ALA A 176 -25.92 -23.78 13.67
C ALA A 176 -25.60 -25.26 13.45
N PHE A 177 -25.84 -26.08 14.48
CA PHE A 177 -25.55 -27.51 14.50
C PHE A 177 -26.76 -28.28 15.04
N ASN A 178 -27.04 -29.43 14.44
CA ASN A 178 -28.05 -30.38 14.91
C ASN A 178 -27.45 -31.80 14.92
N VAL A 179 -27.14 -32.32 16.11
CA VAL A 179 -26.68 -33.71 16.31
C VAL A 179 -27.82 -34.61 16.83
N GLU A 180 -29.06 -34.11 16.86
CA GLU A 180 -30.22 -34.83 17.37
C GLU A 180 -30.98 -35.56 16.27
N GLY A 181 -31.76 -36.57 16.67
CA GLY A 181 -32.77 -37.20 15.82
C GLY A 181 -33.99 -36.31 15.54
N ASP A 182 -34.08 -35.14 16.18
CA ASP A 182 -35.16 -34.17 16.05
C ASP A 182 -34.80 -33.01 15.11
N LEU A 183 -35.80 -32.41 14.46
CA LEU A 183 -35.67 -31.26 13.56
C LEU A 183 -35.26 -29.98 14.33
N LEU A 184 -34.20 -29.31 13.89
CA LEU A 184 -33.97 -27.91 14.25
C LEU A 184 -34.78 -27.04 13.28
N ASN A 185 -35.85 -26.38 13.75
CA ASN A 185 -36.59 -25.35 13.01
C ASN A 185 -36.93 -24.20 13.97
N LYS A 186 -36.08 -23.16 13.99
CA LYS A 186 -36.19 -22.04 14.94
C LYS A 186 -35.84 -20.72 14.29
N LYS A 187 -36.54 -19.66 14.72
CA LYS A 187 -36.17 -18.27 14.43
C LYS A 187 -35.03 -17.89 15.38
N LEU A 188 -33.82 -17.74 14.84
CA LEU A 188 -32.59 -17.50 15.59
C LEU A 188 -32.01 -16.12 15.25
N GLN A 189 -31.34 -15.49 16.21
CA GLN A 189 -30.62 -14.24 15.99
C GLN A 189 -29.29 -14.53 15.31
N THR A 190 -29.13 -14.08 14.07
CA THR A 190 -27.93 -14.39 13.28
C THR A 190 -26.83 -13.35 13.46
N GLY A 191 -27.19 -12.13 13.88
CA GLY A 191 -26.28 -10.97 13.89
C GLY A 191 -25.92 -10.46 12.50
N LEU A 192 -26.30 -11.15 11.42
CA LEU A 192 -26.07 -10.72 10.04
C LEU A 192 -27.06 -9.61 9.65
N PRO A 193 -26.66 -8.70 8.74
CA PRO A 193 -27.59 -7.75 8.12
C PRO A 193 -28.75 -8.44 7.40
N ALA A 194 -29.82 -7.69 7.16
CA ALA A 194 -30.95 -8.18 6.38
C ALA A 194 -30.52 -8.52 4.95
N GLY A 195 -30.94 -9.68 4.45
CA GLY A 195 -30.55 -10.15 3.12
C GLY A 195 -30.86 -11.63 2.90
N THR A 196 -30.68 -12.08 1.67
CA THR A 196 -30.73 -13.50 1.32
C THR A 196 -29.32 -14.04 1.31
N TYR A 197 -29.03 -15.08 2.08
CA TYR A 197 -27.70 -15.66 2.22
C TYR A 197 -27.68 -17.09 1.71
N CYS A 198 -26.57 -17.48 1.08
CA CYS A 198 -26.31 -18.87 0.70
C CYS A 198 -25.64 -19.62 1.86
N ASP A 199 -26.12 -20.82 2.15
CA ASP A 199 -25.52 -21.72 3.13
C ASP A 199 -24.24 -22.32 2.57
N VAL A 200 -23.11 -21.90 3.15
CA VAL A 200 -21.79 -22.28 2.66
C VAL A 200 -21.42 -23.73 2.95
N ILE A 201 -22.21 -24.42 3.77
CA ILE A 201 -22.06 -25.87 3.97
C ILE A 201 -22.64 -26.64 2.79
N THR A 202 -23.81 -26.23 2.29
CA THR A 202 -24.55 -26.98 1.27
C THR A 202 -24.33 -26.47 -0.15
N GLY A 203 -23.70 -25.31 -0.31
CA GLY A 203 -23.34 -24.80 -1.61
C GLY A 203 -22.56 -23.50 -1.56
N GLU A 204 -22.61 -22.79 -2.67
CA GLU A 204 -21.90 -21.54 -2.89
C GLU A 204 -22.74 -20.60 -3.74
N VAL A 205 -22.33 -19.34 -3.76
CA VAL A 205 -23.01 -18.31 -4.55
C VAL A 205 -22.55 -18.42 -6.01
N ILE A 206 -23.50 -18.61 -6.93
CA ILE A 206 -23.26 -18.81 -8.37
C ILE A 206 -24.00 -17.77 -9.23
N ASN A 207 -23.70 -17.73 -10.53
CA ASN A 207 -24.35 -16.85 -11.53
C ASN A 207 -24.37 -15.37 -11.13
N GLY A 208 -23.20 -14.79 -10.81
CA GLY A 208 -23.09 -13.37 -10.47
C GLY A 208 -23.89 -12.97 -9.23
N CYS A 209 -23.92 -13.85 -8.22
CA CYS A 209 -24.61 -13.66 -6.94
C CYS A 209 -26.14 -13.65 -6.97
N SER A 210 -26.74 -14.03 -8.10
CA SER A 210 -28.19 -14.13 -8.23
C SER A 210 -28.77 -15.46 -7.72
N LYS A 211 -27.92 -16.48 -7.50
CA LYS A 211 -28.36 -17.83 -7.14
C LYS A 211 -27.40 -18.49 -6.15
N CYS A 212 -27.94 -19.30 -5.24
CA CYS A 212 -27.18 -20.22 -4.40
C CYS A 212 -27.26 -21.62 -5.03
N SER A 213 -26.14 -22.34 -5.11
CA SER A 213 -26.13 -23.74 -5.57
C SER A 213 -26.70 -24.70 -4.51
N GLY A 214 -26.67 -24.30 -3.24
CA GLY A 214 -27.21 -25.02 -2.09
C GLY A 214 -28.46 -24.38 -1.49
N LYS A 215 -28.63 -24.50 -0.18
CA LYS A 215 -29.74 -23.87 0.56
C LYS A 215 -29.51 -22.37 0.69
N SER A 216 -30.58 -21.58 0.61
CA SER A 216 -30.53 -20.16 0.94
C SER A 216 -31.47 -19.82 2.09
N VAL A 217 -31.13 -18.78 2.84
CA VAL A 217 -31.88 -18.33 4.01
C VAL A 217 -32.07 -16.82 3.96
N GLN A 218 -33.27 -16.37 4.31
CA GLN A 218 -33.59 -14.96 4.43
C GLN A 218 -33.36 -14.49 5.88
N VAL A 219 -32.50 -13.49 6.03
CA VAL A 219 -32.30 -12.73 7.27
C VAL A 219 -33.17 -11.48 7.24
N GLY A 220 -33.99 -11.30 8.26
CA GLY A 220 -34.89 -10.16 8.42
C GLY A 220 -34.20 -8.87 8.87
N GLY A 221 -34.94 -7.75 8.83
CA GLY A 221 -34.47 -6.44 9.31
C GLY A 221 -34.04 -6.39 10.78
N ASP A 222 -34.52 -7.34 11.58
CA ASP A 222 -34.18 -7.53 12.99
C ASP A 222 -32.94 -8.44 13.21
N GLY A 223 -32.26 -8.84 12.13
CA GLY A 223 -31.08 -9.72 12.13
C GLY A 223 -31.40 -11.20 12.31
N THR A 224 -32.68 -11.57 12.40
CA THR A 224 -33.09 -12.95 12.67
C THR A 224 -33.40 -13.73 11.40
N ALA A 225 -33.26 -15.06 11.46
CA ALA A 225 -33.62 -15.96 10.36
C ALA A 225 -34.24 -17.26 10.89
N ILE A 226 -35.10 -17.89 10.09
CA ILE A 226 -35.59 -19.24 10.37
C ILE A 226 -34.54 -20.24 9.88
N ILE A 227 -33.91 -20.93 10.82
CA ILE A 227 -32.87 -21.93 10.55
C ILE A 227 -33.50 -23.31 10.61
N THR A 228 -33.31 -24.09 9.54
CA THR A 228 -33.85 -25.46 9.41
C THR A 228 -32.72 -26.45 9.14
N ILE A 229 -32.48 -27.39 10.06
CA ILE A 229 -31.54 -28.52 9.88
C ILE A 229 -32.30 -29.81 10.20
N LEU A 230 -32.53 -30.64 9.19
CA LEU A 230 -33.23 -31.92 9.34
C LEU A 230 -32.38 -32.88 10.19
N SER A 231 -33.02 -33.85 10.85
CA SER A 231 -32.28 -34.86 11.63
C SER A 231 -31.53 -35.88 10.78
N ASN A 232 -31.90 -36.01 9.51
CA ASN A 232 -31.20 -36.80 8.50
C ASN A 232 -30.45 -35.93 7.48
N ASP A 233 -30.16 -34.67 7.82
CA ASP A 233 -29.40 -33.77 6.96
C ASP A 233 -27.99 -34.35 6.71
N PRO A 234 -27.51 -34.40 5.46
CA PRO A 234 -26.22 -35.02 5.14
C PRO A 234 -25.01 -34.33 5.79
N GLU A 235 -25.17 -33.09 6.27
CA GLU A 235 -24.07 -32.33 6.87
C GLU A 235 -24.27 -32.01 8.35
N GLY A 236 -25.52 -31.93 8.84
CA GLY A 236 -25.84 -31.65 10.25
C GLY A 236 -25.40 -30.25 10.76
N VAL A 237 -24.74 -29.47 9.92
CA VAL A 237 -24.24 -28.10 10.18
C VAL A 237 -24.76 -27.15 9.10
N PHE A 238 -24.95 -25.90 9.50
CA PHE A 238 -25.42 -24.81 8.66
C PHE A 238 -24.59 -23.56 8.97
N ALA A 239 -24.10 -22.85 7.95
CA ALA A 239 -23.27 -21.67 8.15
C ALA A 239 -23.54 -20.57 7.12
N LEU A 240 -23.59 -19.32 7.60
CA LEU A 240 -23.77 -18.11 6.79
C LEU A 240 -22.67 -17.12 7.08
N HIS A 241 -22.22 -16.37 6.09
CA HIS A 241 -21.32 -15.25 6.31
C HIS A 241 -21.62 -14.05 5.41
N ILE A 242 -21.14 -12.85 5.74
CA ILE A 242 -21.49 -11.62 5.01
C ILE A 242 -21.26 -11.67 3.49
N GLN A 243 -20.17 -12.32 3.05
CA GLN A 243 -19.87 -12.51 1.62
C GLN A 243 -20.79 -13.52 0.90
N SER A 244 -21.61 -14.30 1.62
CA SER A 244 -22.58 -15.24 1.03
C SER A 244 -23.93 -14.59 0.73
N SER A 245 -24.05 -13.27 0.90
CA SER A 245 -25.28 -12.50 0.64
C SER A 245 -25.54 -12.27 -0.85
N MET A 246 -26.69 -12.73 -1.33
CA MET A 246 -27.14 -12.68 -2.73
C MET A 246 -27.69 -11.29 -3.14
N ASN A 247 -28.12 -10.46 -2.18
CA ASN A 247 -28.66 -9.12 -2.47
C ASN A 247 -27.64 -7.99 -2.29
N MET A 248 -26.53 -8.26 -1.61
CA MET A 248 -25.59 -7.19 -1.23
C MET A 248 -24.69 -6.76 -2.37
N MET A 249 -24.58 -7.54 -3.47
CA MET A 249 -23.67 -7.23 -4.57
C MET A 249 -24.18 -6.18 -5.57
N ARG A 250 -25.45 -5.75 -5.55
CA ARG A 250 -25.83 -4.52 -6.30
C ARG A 250 -25.29 -3.25 -5.66
N VAL A 251 -25.18 -3.24 -4.33
CA VAL A 251 -24.51 -2.17 -3.58
C VAL A 251 -23.00 -2.40 -3.54
N LEU A 252 -22.54 -3.66 -3.45
CA LEU A 252 -21.12 -4.01 -3.48
C LEU A 252 -20.47 -3.91 -4.86
N LEU A 253 -21.16 -4.05 -6.00
CA LEU A 253 -20.57 -3.80 -7.33
C LEU A 253 -20.45 -2.31 -7.62
N CYS A 254 -21.41 -1.49 -7.18
CA CYS A 254 -21.21 -0.05 -7.14
C CYS A 254 -20.12 0.32 -6.14
N ALA A 255 -20.09 -0.27 -4.93
CA ALA A 255 -19.07 0.04 -3.94
C ALA A 255 -17.69 -0.56 -4.24
N LEU A 256 -17.56 -1.69 -4.96
CA LEU A 256 -16.30 -2.27 -5.45
C LEU A 256 -15.84 -1.56 -6.70
N ALA A 257 -16.72 -1.10 -7.59
CA ALA A 257 -16.34 -0.20 -8.68
C ALA A 257 -15.94 1.18 -8.16
N ILE A 258 -16.57 1.67 -7.09
CA ILE A 258 -16.18 2.91 -6.41
C ILE A 258 -14.89 2.68 -5.60
N LEU A 259 -14.73 1.58 -4.86
CA LEU A 259 -13.51 1.25 -4.10
C LEU A 259 -12.33 0.91 -5.01
N SER A 260 -12.55 0.25 -6.16
CA SER A 260 -11.51 0.00 -7.16
C SER A 260 -11.15 1.28 -7.93
N ALA A 261 -12.12 2.15 -8.24
CA ALA A 261 -11.82 3.47 -8.82
C ALA A 261 -11.09 4.39 -7.82
N VAL A 262 -11.45 4.35 -6.54
CA VAL A 262 -10.82 5.13 -5.45
C VAL A 262 -9.42 4.63 -5.11
N ALA A 263 -9.20 3.31 -5.06
CA ALA A 263 -7.86 2.75 -4.89
C ALA A 263 -6.99 3.00 -6.13
N ALA A 264 -7.57 2.96 -7.34
CA ALA A 264 -6.82 3.19 -8.58
C ALA A 264 -6.26 4.62 -8.71
N GLN A 265 -6.90 5.64 -8.12
CA GLN A 265 -6.40 7.03 -8.12
C GLN A 265 -5.23 7.28 -7.16
N LYS A 266 -4.88 6.28 -6.35
CA LYS A 266 -3.76 6.33 -5.39
C LYS A 266 -2.56 5.50 -5.83
N GLU A 267 -2.66 4.82 -6.96
CA GLU A 267 -1.55 4.08 -7.54
C GLU A 267 -0.63 5.02 -8.32
N PRO A 268 0.67 5.12 -7.99
CA PRO A 268 1.61 5.96 -8.72
C PRO A 268 1.97 5.41 -10.12
N HIS A 269 1.69 4.13 -10.41
CA HIS A 269 2.02 3.49 -11.69
C HIS A 269 3.52 3.45 -12.03
N TYR A 270 4.38 3.40 -11.00
CA TYR A 270 5.80 3.17 -11.19
C TYR A 270 6.07 1.85 -11.93
N VAL A 271 7.11 1.84 -12.74
CA VAL A 271 7.59 0.61 -13.38
C VAL A 271 8.20 -0.31 -12.31
N PRO A 272 8.02 -1.64 -12.37
CA PRO A 272 8.64 -2.56 -11.41
C PRO A 272 10.15 -2.32 -11.25
N GLY A 273 10.62 -2.28 -10.00
CA GLY A 273 12.01 -1.97 -9.68
C GLY A 273 12.33 -0.47 -9.57
N HIS A 274 11.33 0.39 -9.75
CA HIS A 274 11.44 1.83 -9.52
C HIS A 274 10.52 2.28 -8.37
N ASP A 275 10.99 3.27 -7.60
CA ASP A 275 10.24 3.89 -6.51
C ASP A 275 10.77 5.32 -6.29
N GLY A 276 9.99 6.14 -5.60
CA GLY A 276 10.28 7.54 -5.35
C GLY A 276 10.13 8.42 -6.58
N MET A 277 9.57 9.60 -6.38
CA MET A 277 9.54 10.64 -7.41
C MET A 277 10.41 11.81 -7.02
N VAL A 278 10.91 12.55 -8.01
CA VAL A 278 11.66 13.79 -7.79
C VAL A 278 10.86 15.00 -8.29
N HIS A 279 10.81 16.07 -7.51
CA HIS A 279 10.30 17.37 -7.98
C HIS A 279 11.45 18.15 -8.62
N LEU A 280 11.56 18.10 -9.96
CA LEU A 280 12.53 18.89 -10.71
C LEU A 280 12.00 20.32 -10.89
N PHE A 281 12.10 21.09 -9.81
CA PHE A 281 11.47 22.40 -9.69
C PHE A 281 12.09 23.43 -10.63
N GLU A 282 11.27 24.07 -11.47
CA GLU A 282 11.68 25.04 -12.51
C GLU A 282 12.52 24.46 -13.67
N TRP A 283 12.67 23.15 -13.80
CA TRP A 283 13.45 22.57 -14.91
C TRP A 283 12.73 22.70 -16.28
N LYS A 284 13.52 22.79 -17.35
CA LYS A 284 13.00 22.76 -18.74
C LYS A 284 12.68 21.33 -19.18
N TRP A 285 11.67 21.18 -20.05
CA TRP A 285 11.22 19.87 -20.55
C TRP A 285 12.35 19.07 -21.18
N LYS A 286 13.16 19.70 -22.03
CA LYS A 286 14.32 19.04 -22.65
C LYS A 286 15.32 18.51 -21.62
N ASN A 287 15.58 19.26 -20.55
CA ASN A 287 16.52 18.83 -19.50
C ASN A 287 15.95 17.68 -18.68
N ILE A 288 14.66 17.71 -18.34
CA ILE A 288 13.98 16.59 -17.67
C ILE A 288 14.04 15.32 -18.54
N ALA A 289 13.81 15.44 -19.85
CA ALA A 289 13.87 14.30 -20.76
C ALA A 289 15.25 13.63 -20.78
N GLU A 290 16.32 14.44 -20.83
CA GLU A 290 17.70 13.94 -20.75
C GLU A 290 18.01 13.34 -19.36
N GLU A 291 17.49 13.94 -18.30
CA GLU A 291 17.68 13.49 -16.92
C GLU A 291 16.99 12.13 -16.68
N CYS A 292 15.80 11.93 -17.24
CA CYS A 292 15.10 10.65 -17.24
C CYS A 292 15.95 9.52 -17.85
N GLU A 293 16.55 9.78 -19.02
CA GLU A 293 17.31 8.78 -19.77
C GLU A 293 18.69 8.50 -19.17
N LYS A 294 19.40 9.56 -18.74
CA LYS A 294 20.80 9.48 -18.33
C LYS A 294 20.99 9.15 -16.85
N PHE A 295 20.01 9.47 -16.00
CA PHE A 295 20.17 9.36 -14.55
C PHE A 295 18.97 8.72 -13.85
N LEU A 296 17.78 9.30 -13.93
CA LEU A 296 16.64 8.87 -13.10
C LEU A 296 16.19 7.44 -13.42
N GLY A 297 16.06 7.08 -14.70
CA GLY A 297 15.73 5.73 -15.12
C GLY A 297 16.77 4.71 -14.66
N PRO A 298 18.07 4.90 -15.01
CA PRO A 298 19.15 4.04 -14.54
C PRO A 298 19.27 3.91 -13.01
N MET A 299 18.94 4.98 -12.27
CA MET A 299 19.00 5.01 -10.79
C MET A 299 17.70 4.49 -10.13
N GLY A 300 16.72 4.03 -10.92
CA GLY A 300 15.49 3.43 -10.41
C GLY A 300 14.51 4.41 -9.77
N PHE A 301 14.51 5.68 -10.17
CA PHE A 301 13.46 6.63 -9.77
C PHE A 301 12.15 6.30 -10.49
N GLY A 302 11.04 6.29 -9.73
CA GLY A 302 9.71 6.01 -10.24
C GLY A 302 9.06 7.14 -11.05
N GLY A 303 9.39 8.40 -10.77
CA GLY A 303 8.84 9.50 -11.55
C GLY A 303 9.36 10.91 -11.26
N VAL A 304 8.81 11.87 -11.97
CA VAL A 304 9.13 13.29 -11.87
C VAL A 304 7.84 14.09 -11.67
N GLN A 305 7.77 14.87 -10.59
CA GLN A 305 6.85 16.00 -10.52
C GLN A 305 7.47 17.18 -11.29
N VAL A 306 6.73 17.72 -12.25
CA VAL A 306 7.11 18.93 -13.00
C VAL A 306 6.38 20.15 -12.46
N SER A 307 7.01 21.33 -12.55
CA SER A 307 6.34 22.61 -12.25
C SER A 307 5.15 22.88 -13.17
N PRO A 308 4.26 23.83 -12.83
CA PRO A 308 3.05 24.08 -13.63
C PRO A 308 3.34 24.31 -15.12
N ILE A 309 2.52 23.66 -15.96
CA ILE A 309 2.64 23.71 -17.42
C ILE A 309 1.63 24.66 -18.07
N GLN A 310 0.61 25.07 -17.32
CA GLN A 310 -0.38 26.05 -17.78
C GLN A 310 0.31 27.38 -18.03
N GLU A 311 -0.13 28.10 -19.04
CA GLU A 311 0.34 29.45 -19.31
C GLU A 311 0.08 30.32 -18.09
N ASN A 312 1.14 30.93 -17.59
CA ASN A 312 1.10 31.79 -16.42
C ASN A 312 1.38 33.25 -16.80
N VAL A 313 0.96 34.19 -15.95
CA VAL A 313 1.30 35.61 -16.12
C VAL A 313 2.80 35.84 -15.94
N ILE A 314 3.35 36.74 -16.75
CA ILE A 314 4.72 37.21 -16.63
C ILE A 314 4.78 38.28 -15.54
N VAL A 315 5.51 38.00 -14.46
CA VAL A 315 5.71 38.95 -13.37
C VAL A 315 7.10 39.57 -13.47
N SER A 316 7.24 40.85 -13.09
CA SER A 316 8.54 41.53 -13.10
C SER A 316 9.59 40.73 -12.30
N LYS A 317 10.82 40.65 -12.84
CA LYS A 317 11.95 39.85 -12.33
C LYS A 317 11.80 38.32 -12.40
N ARG A 318 10.63 37.81 -12.78
CA ARG A 318 10.36 36.38 -13.04
C ARG A 318 10.50 35.45 -11.81
N PRO A 319 9.86 35.80 -10.67
CA PRO A 319 9.88 34.97 -9.46
C PRO A 319 9.28 33.59 -9.73
N TRP A 320 9.70 32.57 -8.98
CA TRP A 320 9.20 31.20 -9.16
C TRP A 320 7.67 31.10 -9.01
N TRP A 321 7.09 31.89 -8.12
CA TRP A 321 5.66 31.87 -7.85
C TRP A 321 4.81 32.43 -8.99
N GLU A 322 5.41 33.06 -10.02
CA GLU A 322 4.67 33.49 -11.21
C GLU A 322 3.94 32.32 -11.89
N ARG A 323 4.47 31.09 -11.77
CA ARG A 323 3.89 29.86 -12.32
C ARG A 323 2.55 29.47 -11.69
N TYR A 324 2.30 29.91 -10.46
CA TYR A 324 1.06 29.64 -9.73
C TYR A 324 0.01 30.73 -9.96
N GLN A 325 0.15 31.50 -11.05
CA GLN A 325 -0.84 32.47 -11.48
C GLN A 325 -1.24 32.19 -12.93
N PRO A 326 -2.14 31.20 -13.16
CA PRO A 326 -2.58 30.84 -14.49
C PRO A 326 -3.32 31.98 -15.18
N ILE A 327 -3.02 32.20 -16.45
CA ILE A 327 -3.74 33.16 -17.31
C ILE A 327 -4.44 32.46 -18.48
N SER A 328 -4.04 31.23 -18.82
CA SER A 328 -4.79 30.31 -19.68
C SER A 328 -4.37 28.84 -19.46
N TYR A 329 -4.99 27.90 -20.18
CA TYR A 329 -4.58 26.49 -20.19
C TYR A 329 -3.71 26.10 -21.40
N LYS A 330 -3.15 27.07 -22.14
CA LYS A 330 -2.12 26.78 -23.16
C LYS A 330 -0.85 26.24 -22.50
N TRP A 331 -0.13 25.34 -23.17
CA TRP A 331 1.12 24.77 -22.63
C TRP A 331 2.33 25.48 -23.22
N ASN A 332 2.61 26.66 -22.69
CA ASN A 332 3.77 27.44 -23.09
C ASN A 332 4.25 28.26 -21.89
N THR A 333 5.36 27.83 -21.31
CA THR A 333 5.96 28.43 -20.11
C THR A 333 7.47 28.59 -20.30
N ARG A 334 8.18 29.10 -19.29
CA ARG A 334 9.66 29.16 -19.32
C ARG A 334 10.32 27.78 -19.49
N SER A 335 9.64 26.69 -19.11
CA SER A 335 10.16 25.33 -19.28
C SER A 335 10.12 24.83 -20.73
N GLY A 336 9.28 25.42 -21.59
CA GLY A 336 9.14 25.05 -22.99
C GLY A 336 7.70 25.01 -23.49
N THR A 337 7.55 24.57 -24.73
CA THR A 337 6.31 24.44 -25.50
C THR A 337 5.60 23.10 -25.29
N GLU A 338 4.35 22.99 -25.74
CA GLU A 338 3.59 21.72 -25.76
C GLU A 338 4.34 20.58 -26.45
N SER A 339 4.99 20.85 -27.59
CA SER A 339 5.74 19.83 -28.33
C SER A 339 6.91 19.28 -27.52
N GLU A 340 7.66 20.16 -26.86
CA GLU A 340 8.79 19.78 -25.99
C GLU A 340 8.31 19.03 -24.74
N PHE A 341 7.15 19.40 -24.20
CA PHE A 341 6.53 18.67 -23.09
C PHE A 341 6.16 17.25 -23.50
N ARG A 342 5.48 17.07 -24.64
CA ARG A 342 5.11 15.74 -25.17
C ARG A 342 6.34 14.88 -25.48
N ASP A 343 7.41 15.46 -26.02
CA ASP A 343 8.70 14.78 -26.21
C ASP A 343 9.26 14.29 -24.87
N MET A 344 9.30 15.15 -23.86
CA MET A 344 9.76 14.79 -22.52
C MET A 344 8.94 13.65 -21.92
N VAL A 345 7.61 13.71 -21.98
CA VAL A 345 6.74 12.65 -21.44
C VAL A 345 7.02 11.31 -22.15
N ASN A 346 7.16 11.31 -23.47
CA ASN A 346 7.44 10.11 -24.25
C ASN A 346 8.79 9.48 -23.85
N ARG A 347 9.85 10.31 -23.80
CA ARG A 347 11.21 9.87 -23.45
C ARG A 347 11.31 9.37 -22.02
N CYS A 348 10.71 10.08 -21.06
CA CYS A 348 10.68 9.65 -19.66
C CYS A 348 9.91 8.33 -19.48
N ASN A 349 8.73 8.19 -20.08
CA ASN A 349 7.97 6.93 -20.00
C ASN A 349 8.76 5.75 -20.60
N LYS A 350 9.51 5.95 -21.70
CA LYS A 350 10.41 4.93 -22.27
C LYS A 350 11.58 4.58 -21.33
N ALA A 351 12.06 5.54 -20.57
CA ALA A 351 13.10 5.33 -19.55
C ALA A 351 12.56 4.73 -18.23
N GLY A 352 11.26 4.39 -18.16
CA GLY A 352 10.62 3.84 -16.97
C GLY A 352 10.28 4.88 -15.90
N VAL A 353 10.35 6.17 -16.24
CA VAL A 353 10.13 7.30 -15.31
C VAL A 353 8.80 7.98 -15.64
N ARG A 354 7.86 7.93 -14.69
CA ARG A 354 6.52 8.53 -14.85
C ARG A 354 6.55 10.05 -14.68
N ILE A 355 5.64 10.76 -15.33
CA ILE A 355 5.49 12.21 -15.18
C ILE A 355 4.22 12.54 -14.40
N TYR A 356 4.35 13.44 -13.42
CA TYR A 356 3.25 14.02 -12.67
C TYR A 356 3.26 15.53 -12.84
N VAL A 357 2.12 16.09 -13.24
CA VAL A 357 2.02 17.52 -13.54
C VAL A 357 1.50 18.26 -12.32
N ASP A 358 2.17 19.35 -11.95
CA ASP A 358 1.60 20.33 -11.03
C ASP A 358 0.49 21.13 -11.73
N THR A 359 -0.72 21.02 -11.19
CA THR A 359 -1.95 21.53 -11.79
C THR A 359 -2.56 22.59 -10.89
N VAL A 360 -2.73 23.80 -11.44
CA VAL A 360 -3.26 24.96 -10.72
C VAL A 360 -4.63 25.29 -11.30
N PHE A 361 -5.68 24.94 -10.56
CA PHE A 361 -7.07 25.21 -10.98
C PHE A 361 -7.98 25.60 -9.81
N ASN A 362 -7.41 25.94 -8.65
CA ASN A 362 -8.12 26.68 -7.61
C ASN A 362 -8.45 28.10 -8.09
N HIS A 363 -7.45 28.77 -8.64
CA HIS A 363 -7.48 30.19 -8.95
C HIS A 363 -6.88 30.49 -10.34
N MET A 364 -7.06 31.72 -10.79
CA MET A 364 -6.30 32.34 -11.87
C MET A 364 -5.28 33.32 -11.27
N THR A 365 -4.86 34.36 -12.00
CA THR A 365 -3.93 35.37 -11.49
C THR A 365 -4.54 36.22 -10.38
N GLY A 366 -3.72 37.00 -9.68
CA GLY A 366 -4.21 38.21 -9.02
C GLY A 366 -4.36 39.36 -10.02
N ASN A 367 -4.55 40.58 -9.51
CA ASN A 367 -4.63 41.79 -10.34
C ASN A 367 -3.26 42.18 -10.92
N HIS A 368 -3.18 42.32 -12.24
CA HIS A 368 -1.98 42.77 -12.96
C HIS A 368 -2.33 43.78 -14.05
N ALA A 369 -1.70 44.94 -14.01
CA ALA A 369 -1.82 45.92 -15.08
C ALA A 369 -1.20 45.36 -16.39
N ASN A 370 -1.98 45.34 -17.47
CA ASN A 370 -1.57 44.80 -18.78
C ASN A 370 -1.10 43.33 -18.70
N ALA A 371 -1.85 42.49 -17.99
CA ALA A 371 -1.53 41.08 -17.81
C ALA A 371 -1.23 40.38 -19.14
N LYS A 372 -0.04 39.79 -19.24
CA LYS A 372 0.43 39.04 -20.41
C LYS A 372 0.99 37.70 -19.96
N GLY A 373 0.55 36.64 -20.64
CA GLY A 373 1.00 35.29 -20.41
C GLY A 373 2.26 34.92 -21.17
N THR A 374 2.95 33.90 -20.68
CA THR A 374 4.12 33.29 -21.32
C THR A 374 3.85 32.74 -22.73
N GLY A 375 2.60 32.35 -23.01
CA GLY A 375 2.10 31.88 -24.31
C GLY A 375 1.36 32.96 -25.13
N GLY A 376 1.49 34.24 -24.75
CA GLY A 376 0.96 35.38 -25.46
C GLY A 376 -0.51 35.73 -25.18
N SER A 377 -1.20 35.02 -24.29
CA SER A 377 -2.55 35.41 -23.88
C SER A 377 -2.53 36.73 -23.10
N THR A 378 -3.62 37.48 -23.16
CA THR A 378 -3.84 38.69 -22.35
C THR A 378 -5.12 38.55 -21.57
N ALA A 379 -5.22 39.26 -20.44
CA ALA A 379 -6.39 39.25 -19.57
C ALA A 379 -6.65 40.64 -19.00
N ASP A 380 -7.93 40.95 -18.74
CA ASP A 380 -8.34 42.08 -17.91
C ASP A 380 -8.66 41.50 -16.53
N THR A 381 -7.63 41.39 -15.69
CA THR A 381 -7.67 40.67 -14.41
C THR A 381 -8.60 41.37 -13.41
N ASP A 382 -8.61 42.70 -13.40
CA ASP A 382 -9.50 43.50 -12.54
C ASP A 382 -10.99 43.26 -12.83
N LYS A 383 -11.31 42.78 -14.04
CA LYS A 383 -12.67 42.40 -14.46
C LYS A 383 -12.89 40.89 -14.56
N LEU A 384 -11.95 40.08 -14.05
CA LEU A 384 -12.02 38.62 -14.08
C LEU A 384 -12.22 38.05 -15.50
N ASN A 385 -11.64 38.71 -16.51
CA ASN A 385 -11.79 38.33 -17.91
C ASN A 385 -10.51 37.70 -18.44
N TYR A 386 -10.57 36.39 -18.69
CA TYR A 386 -9.46 35.57 -19.17
C TYR A 386 -9.80 34.94 -20.52
N PRO A 387 -9.70 35.67 -21.65
CA PRO A 387 -10.04 35.16 -22.99
C PRO A 387 -9.25 33.92 -23.44
N GLY A 388 -8.11 33.64 -22.82
CA GLY A 388 -7.26 32.48 -23.15
C GLY A 388 -7.89 31.12 -22.83
N VAL A 389 -8.94 31.04 -22.00
CA VAL A 389 -9.64 29.79 -21.62
C VAL A 389 -10.91 29.51 -22.44
N PRO A 390 -11.89 30.43 -22.60
CA PRO A 390 -12.14 31.70 -21.92
C PRO A 390 -12.86 31.58 -20.56
N TYR A 391 -12.58 32.48 -19.62
CA TYR A 391 -13.37 32.71 -18.39
C TYR A 391 -13.78 34.20 -18.27
N SER A 392 -14.87 34.43 -17.56
CA SER A 392 -15.45 35.74 -17.24
C SER A 392 -15.75 35.82 -15.74
N GLY A 393 -16.15 36.99 -15.23
CA GLY A 393 -16.56 37.14 -13.82
C GLY A 393 -17.68 36.20 -13.35
N TYR A 394 -18.43 35.58 -14.27
CA TYR A 394 -19.41 34.54 -13.91
C TYR A 394 -18.79 33.21 -13.51
N ASP A 395 -17.50 33.00 -13.76
CA ASP A 395 -16.81 31.72 -13.54
C ASP A 395 -16.03 31.69 -12.22
N PHE A 396 -16.08 32.78 -11.46
CA PHE A 396 -15.38 32.96 -10.19
C PHE A 396 -16.37 33.05 -9.02
N HIS A 397 -15.88 32.79 -7.82
CA HIS A 397 -16.61 33.11 -6.60
C HIS A 397 -16.69 34.63 -6.41
N VAL A 398 -17.60 35.06 -5.52
CA VAL A 398 -17.67 36.47 -5.11
C VAL A 398 -16.38 36.82 -4.38
N SER A 399 -15.68 37.85 -4.85
CA SER A 399 -14.39 38.25 -4.29
C SER A 399 -14.48 38.58 -2.78
N CYS A 400 -13.63 37.93 -2.01
CA CYS A 400 -13.40 38.13 -0.58
C CYS A 400 -11.99 37.61 -0.24
N PRO A 401 -11.33 38.09 0.83
CA PRO A 401 -10.05 37.53 1.26
C PRO A 401 -10.23 36.32 2.18
N ILE A 402 -9.33 35.35 2.09
CA ILE A 402 -9.17 34.34 3.13
C ILE A 402 -8.56 34.99 4.37
N ASN A 403 -9.29 35.00 5.49
CA ASN A 403 -8.84 35.59 6.75
C ASN A 403 -9.24 34.77 8.00
N ASN A 404 -9.96 33.64 7.82
CA ASN A 404 -10.38 32.78 8.91
C ASN A 404 -10.30 31.29 8.55
N TYR A 405 -9.21 30.63 8.95
CA TYR A 405 -9.02 29.18 8.76
C TYR A 405 -9.90 28.29 9.67
N GLN A 406 -10.72 28.90 10.55
CA GLN A 406 -11.76 28.20 11.31
C GLN A 406 -13.13 28.21 10.60
N ASP A 407 -13.20 28.82 9.41
CA ASP A 407 -14.38 28.82 8.56
C ASP A 407 -14.04 28.19 7.20
N ALA A 408 -14.47 26.94 7.01
CA ALA A 408 -14.22 26.22 5.77
C ALA A 408 -14.83 26.92 4.53
N GLY A 409 -15.93 27.67 4.69
CA GLY A 409 -16.52 28.45 3.62
C GLY A 409 -15.64 29.64 3.22
N ASN A 410 -15.04 30.33 4.19
CA ASN A 410 -14.06 31.39 3.91
C ASN A 410 -12.82 30.84 3.21
N VAL A 411 -12.28 29.70 3.64
CA VAL A 411 -11.06 29.13 3.05
C VAL A 411 -11.27 28.63 1.61
N ARG A 412 -12.49 28.18 1.26
CA ARG A 412 -12.80 27.54 -0.04
C ARG A 412 -13.48 28.41 -1.08
N ASN A 413 -14.02 29.57 -0.69
CA ASN A 413 -14.78 30.44 -1.58
C ASN A 413 -14.19 31.85 -1.70
N CYS A 414 -13.05 32.11 -1.07
CA CYS A 414 -12.39 33.42 -1.06
C CYS A 414 -10.99 33.34 -1.66
N GLU A 415 -10.48 34.48 -2.10
CA GLU A 415 -9.21 34.63 -2.79
C GLU A 415 -8.02 34.37 -1.84
N LEU A 416 -7.25 33.33 -2.16
CA LEU A 416 -5.96 33.05 -1.52
C LEU A 416 -4.95 34.11 -1.94
N SER A 417 -4.58 35.00 -1.01
CA SER A 417 -3.61 36.08 -1.26
C SER A 417 -3.96 36.98 -2.46
N GLY A 418 -5.27 37.16 -2.72
CA GLY A 418 -5.78 37.99 -3.84
C GLY A 418 -5.73 37.31 -5.21
N LEU A 419 -5.51 35.99 -5.26
CA LEU A 419 -5.63 35.18 -6.48
C LEU A 419 -7.10 34.90 -6.76
N HIS A 420 -7.57 35.22 -7.97
CA HIS A 420 -9.00 35.14 -8.29
C HIS A 420 -9.52 33.70 -8.29
N ASP A 421 -10.45 33.44 -7.38
CA ASP A 421 -10.89 32.11 -6.99
C ASP A 421 -11.98 31.57 -7.94
N LEU A 422 -11.68 30.47 -8.62
CA LEU A 422 -12.61 29.85 -9.57
C LEU A 422 -13.76 29.18 -8.83
N ASP A 423 -14.96 29.24 -9.40
CA ASP A 423 -16.13 28.56 -8.86
C ASP A 423 -16.26 27.15 -9.47
N GLN A 424 -15.60 26.17 -8.86
CA GLN A 424 -15.62 24.78 -9.36
C GLN A 424 -16.96 24.08 -9.14
N SER A 425 -17.95 24.73 -8.51
CA SER A 425 -19.32 24.20 -8.45
C SER A 425 -20.02 24.31 -9.82
N LYS A 426 -19.56 25.23 -10.68
CA LYS A 426 -20.11 25.46 -12.02
C LYS A 426 -19.61 24.43 -13.02
N GLU A 427 -20.56 23.85 -13.77
CA GLU A 427 -20.25 22.83 -14.76
C GLU A 427 -19.30 23.34 -15.86
N TYR A 428 -19.45 24.60 -16.29
CA TYR A 428 -18.55 25.21 -17.26
C TYR A 428 -17.09 25.23 -16.80
N VAL A 429 -16.85 25.59 -15.53
CA VAL A 429 -15.50 25.61 -14.93
C VAL A 429 -14.95 24.20 -14.84
N ARG A 430 -15.76 23.23 -14.37
CA ARG A 430 -15.36 21.82 -14.32
C ARG A 430 -14.97 21.29 -15.69
N ASP A 431 -15.77 21.55 -16.73
CA ASP A 431 -15.50 21.07 -18.08
C ASP A 431 -14.18 21.63 -18.64
N LYS A 432 -13.89 22.91 -18.37
CA LYS A 432 -12.61 23.52 -18.75
C LYS A 432 -11.42 22.86 -18.05
N ILE A 433 -11.53 22.58 -16.75
CA ILE A 433 -10.50 21.88 -15.97
C ILE A 433 -10.33 20.44 -16.47
N ILE A 434 -11.43 19.69 -16.64
CA ILE A 434 -11.42 18.30 -17.11
C ILE A 434 -10.79 18.21 -18.50
N ASN A 435 -11.09 19.14 -19.42
CA ASN A 435 -10.47 19.17 -20.74
C ASN A 435 -8.96 19.40 -20.67
N PHE A 436 -8.49 20.30 -19.79
CA PHE A 436 -7.07 20.49 -19.55
C PHE A 436 -6.41 19.21 -19.01
N LEU A 437 -6.97 18.60 -17.97
CA LEU A 437 -6.45 17.37 -17.35
C LEU A 437 -6.44 16.18 -18.33
N ASN A 438 -7.47 16.05 -19.17
CA ASN A 438 -7.55 15.02 -20.20
C ASN A 438 -6.48 15.21 -21.29
N GLY A 439 -6.14 16.46 -21.64
CA GLY A 439 -5.02 16.73 -22.54
C GLY A 439 -3.71 16.16 -22.00
N LEU A 440 -3.46 16.31 -20.69
CA LEU A 440 -2.26 15.75 -20.03
C LEU A 440 -2.22 14.22 -20.10
N ILE A 441 -3.35 13.56 -19.88
CA ILE A 441 -3.48 12.10 -20.02
C ILE A 441 -3.16 11.68 -21.45
N ASP A 442 -3.72 12.39 -22.44
CA ASP A 442 -3.47 12.10 -23.86
C ASP A 442 -1.98 12.27 -24.20
N ALA A 443 -1.25 13.14 -23.48
CA ALA A 443 0.20 13.29 -23.62
C ALA A 443 1.04 12.18 -22.95
N GLY A 444 0.44 11.33 -22.11
CA GLY A 444 1.10 10.22 -21.41
C GLY A 444 1.50 10.48 -19.96
N VAL A 445 0.96 11.52 -19.34
CA VAL A 445 1.17 11.84 -17.92
C VAL A 445 0.52 10.77 -17.04
N ALA A 446 1.18 10.37 -15.95
CA ALA A 446 0.70 9.33 -15.03
C ALA A 446 -0.23 9.86 -13.93
N GLY A 447 -0.21 11.17 -13.67
CA GLY A 447 -1.00 11.77 -12.62
C GLY A 447 -0.76 13.27 -12.40
N TYR A 448 -1.35 13.79 -11.32
CA TYR A 448 -1.38 15.22 -11.01
C TYR A 448 -1.03 15.49 -9.55
N ARG A 449 -0.21 16.53 -9.34
CA ARG A 449 -0.17 17.27 -8.08
C ARG A 449 -1.23 18.36 -8.17
N VAL A 450 -2.19 18.35 -7.26
CA VAL A 450 -3.26 19.35 -7.25
C VAL A 450 -2.91 20.44 -6.26
N ASP A 451 -2.57 21.61 -6.79
CA ASP A 451 -2.25 22.82 -6.03
C ASP A 451 -3.43 23.30 -5.22
N ALA A 452 -3.16 23.81 -4.01
CA ALA A 452 -4.14 24.48 -3.17
C ALA A 452 -5.44 23.67 -2.95
N ALA A 453 -5.37 22.32 -2.90
CA ALA A 453 -6.56 21.48 -2.80
C ALA A 453 -7.41 21.77 -1.54
N LYS A 454 -6.78 22.22 -0.45
CA LYS A 454 -7.45 22.72 0.76
C LYS A 454 -8.47 23.84 0.47
N HIS A 455 -8.19 24.65 -0.54
CA HIS A 455 -8.98 25.81 -0.95
C HIS A 455 -10.09 25.45 -1.96
N MET A 456 -10.25 24.17 -2.30
CA MET A 456 -11.34 23.68 -3.14
C MET A 456 -12.24 22.72 -2.34
N TRP A 457 -13.52 22.66 -2.69
CA TRP A 457 -14.44 21.71 -2.07
C TRP A 457 -14.11 20.26 -2.48
N PRO A 458 -14.01 19.31 -1.51
CA PRO A 458 -13.80 17.90 -1.78
C PRO A 458 -14.82 17.32 -2.79
N TYR A 459 -16.06 17.77 -2.72
CA TYR A 459 -17.12 17.36 -3.64
C TYR A 459 -16.81 17.72 -5.09
N ASP A 460 -16.38 18.96 -5.35
CA ASP A 460 -16.08 19.44 -6.70
C ASP A 460 -14.85 18.73 -7.28
N LEU A 461 -13.82 18.53 -6.47
CA LEU A 461 -12.64 17.75 -6.84
C LEU A 461 -13.00 16.31 -7.22
N ASN A 462 -13.84 15.65 -6.43
CA ASN A 462 -14.28 14.29 -6.72
C ASN A 462 -15.07 14.20 -8.04
N VAL A 463 -15.93 15.19 -8.33
CA VAL A 463 -16.62 15.28 -9.63
C VAL A 463 -15.62 15.44 -10.77
N ILE A 464 -14.60 16.30 -10.63
CA ILE A 464 -13.57 16.48 -11.65
C ILE A 464 -12.78 15.18 -11.86
N TYR A 465 -12.28 14.57 -10.79
CA TYR A 465 -11.43 13.36 -10.87
C TYR A 465 -12.20 12.13 -11.35
N SER A 466 -13.51 12.04 -11.10
CA SER A 466 -14.33 10.93 -11.62
C SER A 466 -14.55 11.01 -13.14
N ARG A 467 -14.38 12.19 -13.74
CA ARG A 467 -14.67 12.46 -15.17
C ARG A 467 -13.44 12.55 -16.06
N VAL A 468 -12.22 12.59 -15.50
CA VAL A 468 -11.00 12.47 -16.31
C VAL A 468 -10.89 11.06 -16.90
N LYS A 469 -10.21 10.94 -18.04
CA LYS A 469 -9.96 9.68 -18.75
C LYS A 469 -9.11 8.71 -17.91
N ASN A 470 -9.09 7.45 -18.33
CA ASN A 470 -8.05 6.51 -17.90
C ASN A 470 -6.72 6.88 -18.57
N LEU A 471 -5.61 6.46 -17.97
CA LEU A 471 -4.26 6.68 -18.50
C LEU A 471 -4.10 6.08 -19.90
N ASN A 472 -3.29 6.74 -20.74
CA ASN A 472 -3.12 6.36 -22.14
C ASN A 472 -2.29 5.06 -22.27
N PRO A 473 -2.86 3.94 -22.76
CA PRO A 473 -2.14 2.67 -22.88
C PRO A 473 -0.93 2.70 -23.82
N GLU A 474 -0.83 3.67 -24.74
CA GLU A 474 0.33 3.87 -25.60
C GLU A 474 1.62 4.14 -24.81
N HIS A 475 1.50 4.56 -23.54
CA HIS A 475 2.63 4.81 -22.63
C HIS A 475 2.84 3.67 -21.61
N ASN A 476 2.41 2.44 -21.94
CA ASN A 476 2.54 1.25 -21.10
C ASN A 476 1.81 1.37 -19.75
N PHE A 477 0.62 1.95 -19.77
CA PHE A 477 -0.32 1.89 -18.64
C PHE A 477 -1.38 0.80 -18.89
N PRO A 478 -1.89 0.13 -17.86
CA PRO A 478 -3.09 -0.70 -17.96
C PRO A 478 -4.28 0.08 -18.53
N SER A 479 -5.15 -0.57 -19.30
CA SER A 479 -6.28 0.09 -19.98
C SER A 479 -7.33 0.70 -19.04
N ASP A 480 -7.39 0.21 -17.80
CA ASP A 480 -8.27 0.67 -16.74
C ASP A 480 -7.54 1.53 -15.69
N ALA A 481 -6.26 1.84 -15.89
CA ALA A 481 -5.48 2.64 -14.95
C ALA A 481 -6.04 4.07 -14.83
N ARG A 482 -6.29 4.51 -13.59
CA ARG A 482 -6.68 5.87 -13.27
C ARG A 482 -5.45 6.73 -13.00
N PRO A 483 -5.46 8.04 -13.33
CA PRO A 483 -4.34 8.90 -12.99
C PRO A 483 -4.10 8.96 -11.47
N TYR A 484 -2.84 8.94 -11.07
CA TYR A 484 -2.45 9.18 -9.68
C TYR A 484 -2.76 10.62 -9.29
N VAL A 485 -3.57 10.85 -8.27
CA VAL A 485 -3.89 12.20 -7.80
C VAL A 485 -3.34 12.38 -6.41
N PHE A 486 -2.48 13.38 -6.21
CA PHE A 486 -2.02 13.77 -4.89
C PHE A 486 -2.23 15.26 -4.64
N GLN A 487 -2.83 15.55 -3.49
CA GLN A 487 -3.45 16.83 -3.21
C GLN A 487 -2.63 17.61 -2.19
N GLU A 488 -2.44 18.90 -2.43
CA GLU A 488 -1.88 19.79 -1.42
C GLU A 488 -2.96 20.20 -0.41
N VAL A 489 -2.94 19.56 0.76
CA VAL A 489 -3.75 19.97 1.92
C VAL A 489 -2.82 20.17 3.10
N ILE A 490 -2.48 21.43 3.36
CA ILE A 490 -1.65 21.80 4.52
C ILE A 490 -2.54 21.68 5.78
N ASP A 491 -2.40 20.56 6.48
CA ASP A 491 -3.12 20.26 7.72
C ASP A 491 -2.14 19.80 8.81
N TYR A 492 -1.86 20.70 9.76
CA TYR A 492 -1.09 20.40 10.98
C TYR A 492 -2.01 20.07 12.18
N GLY A 493 -3.33 20.06 11.98
CA GLY A 493 -4.37 20.02 13.02
C GLY A 493 -4.81 21.40 13.51
N GLY A 494 -6.01 21.48 14.09
CA GLY A 494 -6.52 22.69 14.76
C GLY A 494 -7.18 23.72 13.83
N GLU A 495 -7.55 23.34 12.61
CA GLU A 495 -8.33 24.16 11.67
C GLU A 495 -9.66 23.49 11.32
N ALA A 496 -10.55 24.22 10.63
CA ALA A 496 -11.86 23.71 10.25
C ALA A 496 -11.81 22.69 9.10
N ILE A 497 -10.73 22.68 8.30
CA ILE A 497 -10.53 21.76 7.18
C ILE A 497 -9.51 20.70 7.58
N SER A 498 -9.81 19.44 7.25
CA SER A 498 -8.92 18.31 7.51
C SER A 498 -8.51 17.57 6.25
N LYS A 499 -7.28 17.06 6.23
CA LYS A 499 -6.76 16.15 5.19
C LYS A 499 -7.63 14.90 4.98
N TYR A 500 -8.35 14.44 6.01
CA TYR A 500 -9.26 13.29 5.92
C TYR A 500 -10.52 13.54 5.08
N GLU A 501 -10.80 14.79 4.70
CA GLU A 501 -11.87 15.10 3.75
C GLU A 501 -11.49 14.71 2.31
N TYR A 502 -10.19 14.57 2.01
CA TYR A 502 -9.64 14.44 0.65
C TYR A 502 -9.07 13.06 0.35
N ASN A 503 -8.70 12.30 1.39
CA ASN A 503 -8.00 11.02 1.22
C ASN A 503 -8.91 9.90 0.69
N SER A 504 -10.22 10.11 0.58
CA SER A 504 -11.16 9.10 0.05
C SER A 504 -11.21 9.02 -1.48
N PHE A 505 -10.57 9.93 -2.21
CA PHE A 505 -10.59 9.97 -3.69
C PHE A 505 -9.26 10.44 -4.31
N GLY A 506 -8.19 10.44 -3.53
CA GLY A 506 -6.83 10.75 -3.96
C GLY A 506 -5.86 10.65 -2.79
N ALA A 507 -4.57 10.61 -3.08
CA ALA A 507 -3.53 10.79 -2.07
C ALA A 507 -3.48 12.27 -1.61
N VAL A 508 -2.85 12.53 -0.47
CA VAL A 508 -2.71 13.85 0.13
C VAL A 508 -1.27 14.03 0.61
N THR A 509 -0.76 15.25 0.44
CA THR A 509 0.58 15.61 0.93
C THR A 509 0.59 15.65 2.46
N GLU A 510 1.37 14.77 3.10
CA GLU A 510 1.39 14.66 4.56
C GLU A 510 2.38 15.66 5.18
N PHE A 511 1.95 16.92 5.35
CA PHE A 511 2.80 17.99 5.87
C PHE A 511 3.27 17.74 7.31
N ARG A 512 2.51 17.01 8.13
CA ARG A 512 2.95 16.65 9.50
C ARG A 512 4.17 15.75 9.47
N TYR A 513 4.35 14.92 8.44
CA TYR A 513 5.50 14.03 8.33
C TYR A 513 6.83 14.80 8.39
N GLY A 514 6.97 15.83 7.55
CA GLY A 514 8.17 16.66 7.52
C GLY A 514 8.38 17.44 8.82
N MET A 515 7.30 17.92 9.45
CA MET A 515 7.34 18.60 10.74
C MET A 515 7.84 17.68 11.86
N GLU A 516 7.31 16.47 11.97
CA GLU A 516 7.68 15.52 13.02
C GLU A 516 9.12 15.01 12.84
N ILE A 517 9.57 14.75 11.61
CA ILE A 517 10.98 14.45 11.32
C ILE A 517 11.87 15.62 11.73
N SER A 518 11.51 16.84 11.33
CA SER A 518 12.27 18.05 11.69
C SER A 518 12.33 18.25 13.20
N ASN A 519 11.24 18.01 13.93
CA ASN A 519 11.22 18.08 15.38
C ASN A 519 12.21 17.07 16.00
N ALA A 520 12.23 15.83 15.53
CA ALA A 520 13.14 14.82 16.04
C ALA A 520 14.61 15.15 15.73
N LEU A 521 14.92 15.50 14.48
CA LEU A 521 16.30 15.80 14.05
C LEU A 521 16.85 17.11 14.67
N ASN A 522 15.98 18.04 15.05
CA ASN A 522 16.37 19.27 15.77
C ASN A 522 16.30 19.13 17.30
N GLY A 523 16.22 17.90 17.82
CA GLY A 523 16.26 17.63 19.26
C GLY A 523 15.01 18.07 20.04
N LYS A 524 13.91 18.40 19.34
CA LYS A 524 12.61 18.70 19.94
C LYS A 524 11.77 17.44 20.20
N ASN A 525 12.21 16.29 19.69
CA ASN A 525 11.65 14.96 19.97
C ASN A 525 12.78 13.90 19.89
N GLU A 526 12.54 12.70 20.41
CA GLU A 526 13.53 11.60 20.38
C GLU A 526 13.24 10.59 19.26
N LEU A 527 14.28 10.11 18.56
CA LEU A 527 14.13 9.18 17.44
C LEU A 527 13.59 7.81 17.85
N LYS A 528 13.79 7.36 19.11
CA LYS A 528 13.24 6.08 19.61
C LYS A 528 11.73 5.92 19.40
N TRP A 529 10.99 7.03 19.39
CA TRP A 529 9.54 7.01 19.24
C TRP A 529 9.11 6.57 17.83
N PHE A 530 10.03 6.64 16.85
CA PHE A 530 9.77 6.20 15.47
C PHE A 530 9.52 4.69 15.35
N SER A 531 9.72 3.91 16.43
CA SER A 531 9.27 2.52 16.54
C SER A 531 7.77 2.31 16.24
N THR A 532 6.96 3.37 16.39
CA THR A 532 5.51 3.37 16.08
C THR A 532 5.15 4.34 14.95
N TRP A 533 6.12 4.75 14.13
CA TRP A 533 5.96 5.74 13.08
C TRP A 533 4.87 5.35 12.06
N GLY A 534 3.96 6.28 11.75
CA GLY A 534 2.82 6.06 10.84
C GLY A 534 1.50 6.56 11.43
N GLU A 535 0.40 5.86 11.15
CA GLU A 535 -0.96 6.26 11.55
C GLU A 535 -1.11 6.53 13.06
N ALA A 536 -0.35 5.85 13.91
CA ALA A 536 -0.37 6.05 15.37
C ALA A 536 0.00 7.48 15.82
N TRP A 537 0.66 8.25 14.94
CA TRP A 537 1.04 9.65 15.16
C TRP A 537 -0.02 10.65 14.66
N GLY A 538 -1.16 10.16 14.17
CA GLY A 538 -2.18 10.96 13.48
C GLY A 538 -1.77 11.35 12.06
N LEU A 539 -0.89 10.56 11.45
CA LEU A 539 -0.59 10.63 10.02
C LEU A 539 -1.70 9.91 9.23
N LEU A 540 -1.80 10.19 7.94
CA LEU A 540 -2.71 9.50 7.01
C LEU A 540 -2.40 8.00 6.91
N PRO A 541 -3.30 7.18 6.36
CA PRO A 541 -2.92 5.83 5.93
C PRO A 541 -1.77 5.87 4.94
N SER A 542 -0.88 4.87 4.98
CA SER A 542 0.34 4.83 4.16
C SER A 542 0.07 5.05 2.67
N GLN A 543 -0.89 4.32 2.09
CA GLN A 543 -1.26 4.43 0.67
C GLN A 543 -1.87 5.79 0.29
N ASP A 544 -2.16 6.66 1.26
CA ASP A 544 -2.76 7.97 1.05
C ASP A 544 -1.74 9.11 1.24
N ALA A 545 -0.50 8.83 1.67
CA ALA A 545 0.47 9.84 2.11
C ALA A 545 1.65 10.03 1.15
N LEU A 546 1.93 11.28 0.76
CA LEU A 546 3.18 11.70 0.11
C LEU A 546 4.13 12.36 1.12
N MET A 547 5.43 12.04 1.11
CA MET A 547 6.41 12.51 2.11
C MET A 547 7.74 13.00 1.52
N ALA A 548 8.69 13.46 2.37
CA ALA A 548 10.06 13.87 2.00
C ALA A 548 11.15 13.39 3.02
N VAL A 549 12.43 13.35 2.61
CA VAL A 549 13.70 13.12 3.40
C VAL A 549 14.18 11.65 3.57
N ALA A 550 15.48 11.39 3.72
CA ALA A 550 16.12 10.05 3.72
C ALA A 550 15.48 8.94 4.60
N PHE A 551 15.03 9.23 5.84
CA PHE A 551 14.31 8.23 6.67
C PHE A 551 13.07 7.66 5.96
N MET A 552 12.42 8.48 5.13
CA MET A 552 11.32 8.10 4.26
C MET A 552 11.70 6.99 3.28
N LEU A 553 12.90 7.05 2.68
CA LEU A 553 13.30 6.08 1.68
C LEU A 553 13.53 4.70 2.31
N ALA A 554 13.97 4.67 3.57
CA ALA A 554 14.15 3.43 4.33
C ALA A 554 12.85 2.88 4.95
N HIS A 555 11.86 3.71 5.27
CA HIS A 555 10.60 3.30 5.91
C HIS A 555 9.52 2.93 4.87
N PRO A 556 8.70 1.87 5.07
CA PRO A 556 7.70 1.45 4.07
C PRO A 556 6.51 2.39 3.93
N TYR A 557 6.27 3.26 4.92
CA TYR A 557 5.15 4.19 4.94
C TYR A 557 5.23 5.19 3.77
N GLY A 558 4.11 5.43 3.08
CA GLY A 558 3.88 6.46 2.06
C GLY A 558 4.61 6.32 0.71
N THR A 559 4.25 7.18 -0.24
CA THR A 559 4.98 7.39 -1.50
C THR A 559 6.00 8.52 -1.35
N PRO A 560 7.31 8.27 -1.59
CA PRO A 560 8.33 9.29 -1.38
C PRO A 560 8.41 10.32 -2.51
N ARG A 561 8.52 11.62 -2.16
CA ARG A 561 8.89 12.71 -3.08
C ARG A 561 10.17 13.41 -2.60
N ILE A 562 11.20 13.37 -3.43
CA ILE A 562 12.47 14.05 -3.26
C ILE A 562 12.37 15.45 -3.88
N MET A 563 12.78 16.50 -3.16
CA MET A 563 12.91 17.83 -3.74
C MET A 563 14.20 17.91 -4.58
N SER A 564 14.16 18.61 -5.71
CA SER A 564 15.36 19.02 -6.42
C SER A 564 15.29 20.52 -6.72
N SER A 565 16.14 21.28 -6.03
CA SER A 565 16.05 22.74 -5.92
C SER A 565 17.05 23.48 -6.80
N PHE A 566 16.90 24.80 -6.87
CA PHE A 566 17.96 25.74 -7.19
C PHE A 566 18.42 26.46 -5.91
N ALA A 567 19.64 26.99 -5.93
CA ALA A 567 20.19 27.74 -4.81
C ALA A 567 19.49 29.11 -4.70
N PHE A 568 19.03 29.45 -3.51
CA PHE A 568 18.38 30.73 -3.23
C PHE A 568 18.89 31.31 -1.90
N ASP A 569 18.90 32.63 -1.81
CA ASP A 569 19.28 33.40 -0.62
C ASP A 569 18.06 34.06 0.07
N ASN A 570 16.90 34.06 -0.59
CA ASN A 570 15.64 34.57 -0.07
C ASN A 570 14.44 33.88 -0.74
N PHE A 571 13.25 34.06 -0.16
CA PHE A 571 12.02 33.39 -0.61
C PHE A 571 11.60 33.76 -2.03
N ASP A 572 11.84 35.00 -2.46
CA ASP A 572 11.48 35.52 -3.78
C ASP A 572 12.62 35.41 -4.81
N ALA A 573 13.66 34.62 -4.50
CA ALA A 573 14.75 34.38 -5.43
C ALA A 573 14.24 33.72 -6.72
N ASN A 574 14.85 34.11 -7.83
CA ASN A 574 14.51 33.55 -9.13
C ASN A 574 15.30 32.26 -9.36
N PRO A 575 14.74 31.29 -10.12
CA PRO A 575 15.55 30.21 -10.66
C PRO A 575 16.69 30.79 -11.53
N PRO A 576 17.79 30.03 -11.74
CA PRO A 576 18.87 30.43 -12.63
C PRO A 576 18.32 30.87 -13.99
N GLN A 577 18.59 32.12 -14.36
CA GLN A 577 18.04 32.73 -15.58
C GLN A 577 19.00 33.73 -16.22
N ASP A 578 18.85 33.94 -17.52
CA ASP A 578 19.59 34.96 -18.27
C ASP A 578 19.02 36.38 -18.04
N SER A 579 19.64 37.39 -18.69
CA SER A 579 19.27 38.80 -18.51
C SER A 579 17.86 39.17 -18.96
N ILE A 580 17.20 38.31 -19.74
CA ILE A 580 15.83 38.50 -20.25
C ILE A 580 14.84 37.51 -19.59
N GLY A 581 15.30 36.75 -18.60
CA GLY A 581 14.47 35.89 -17.76
C GLY A 581 14.17 34.51 -18.36
N ASN A 582 14.95 34.05 -19.33
CA ASN A 582 14.91 32.66 -19.77
C ASN A 582 15.69 31.80 -18.79
N LEU A 583 15.18 30.62 -18.47
CA LEU A 583 15.85 29.69 -17.56
C LEU A 583 17.21 29.26 -18.13
N ILE A 584 18.22 29.18 -17.26
CA ILE A 584 19.51 28.56 -17.56
C ILE A 584 19.39 27.08 -17.25
N SER A 585 19.79 26.23 -18.19
CA SER A 585 19.74 24.78 -18.01
C SER A 585 20.77 24.33 -16.98
N PRO A 586 20.48 23.30 -16.16
CA PRO A 586 21.48 22.68 -15.30
C PRO A 586 22.64 22.10 -16.11
N THR A 587 23.87 22.31 -15.65
CA THR A 587 25.06 21.60 -16.12
C THR A 587 25.38 20.45 -15.18
N ILE A 588 25.85 19.34 -15.72
CA ILE A 588 26.32 18.19 -14.93
C ILE A 588 27.84 18.24 -14.87
N ASN A 589 28.37 18.38 -13.65
CA ASN A 589 29.79 18.42 -13.38
C ASN A 589 30.43 17.02 -13.49
N PRO A 590 31.76 16.90 -13.63
CA PRO A 590 32.44 15.61 -13.71
C PRO A 590 32.25 14.70 -12.49
N ASP A 591 31.94 15.27 -11.32
CA ASP A 591 31.63 14.57 -10.07
C ASP A 591 30.14 14.22 -9.93
N ASN A 592 29.37 14.36 -11.01
CA ASN A 592 27.93 14.10 -11.11
C ASN A 592 27.02 15.09 -10.34
N THR A 593 27.59 16.14 -9.72
CA THR A 593 26.84 17.26 -9.15
C THR A 593 26.32 18.21 -10.22
N CYS A 594 25.44 19.15 -9.85
CA CYS A 594 24.96 20.16 -10.77
C CYS A 594 25.71 21.50 -10.62
N GLY A 595 25.87 22.20 -11.74
CA GLY A 595 26.37 23.57 -11.83
C GLY A 595 25.27 24.60 -12.05
N ASP A 596 25.67 25.84 -12.33
CA ASP A 596 24.80 26.97 -12.71
C ASP A 596 23.68 27.31 -11.71
N GLY A 597 23.94 27.10 -10.42
CA GLY A 597 23.01 27.43 -9.34
C GLY A 597 21.93 26.38 -9.09
N TRP A 598 22.03 25.19 -9.69
CA TRP A 598 21.15 24.06 -9.40
C TRP A 598 21.72 23.18 -8.29
N VAL A 599 20.91 22.81 -7.29
CA VAL A 599 21.36 22.04 -6.11
C VAL A 599 21.38 20.54 -6.40
N CYS A 600 20.36 20.05 -7.11
CA CYS A 600 20.24 18.65 -7.53
C CYS A 600 20.41 17.63 -6.40
N GLU A 601 19.61 17.76 -5.34
CA GLU A 601 19.61 16.84 -4.20
C GLU A 601 19.40 15.38 -4.66
N HIS A 602 18.60 15.15 -5.70
CA HIS A 602 18.40 13.82 -6.29
C HIS A 602 19.69 13.16 -6.83
N ARG A 603 20.76 13.94 -7.09
CA ARG A 603 22.09 13.47 -7.52
C ARG A 603 23.07 13.29 -6.37
N TRP A 604 22.70 13.65 -5.14
CA TRP A 604 23.54 13.38 -3.98
C TRP A 604 23.58 11.88 -3.73
N ARG A 605 24.78 11.33 -3.50
CA ARG A 605 25.01 9.91 -3.31
C ARG A 605 24.08 9.28 -2.31
N GLN A 606 23.96 9.92 -1.15
CA GLN A 606 23.10 9.51 -0.06
C GLN A 606 21.63 9.40 -0.48
N ILE A 607 21.17 10.22 -1.44
CA ILE A 607 19.78 10.26 -1.88
C ILE A 607 19.51 9.21 -2.97
N TYR A 608 20.27 9.21 -4.07
CA TYR A 608 20.03 8.23 -5.13
C TYR A 608 20.29 6.79 -4.67
N ASN A 609 21.28 6.58 -3.79
CA ASN A 609 21.50 5.25 -3.22
C ASN A 609 20.39 4.82 -2.26
N MET A 610 19.74 5.77 -1.58
CA MET A 610 18.57 5.43 -0.75
C MET A 610 17.32 5.15 -1.57
N VAL A 611 17.23 5.67 -2.81
CA VAL A 611 16.22 5.22 -3.79
C VAL A 611 16.51 3.77 -4.19
N HIS A 612 17.76 3.42 -4.49
CA HIS A 612 18.15 2.03 -4.73
C HIS A 612 17.89 1.13 -3.52
N PHE A 613 18.22 1.57 -2.32
CA PHE A 613 17.90 0.86 -1.08
C PHE A 613 16.39 0.57 -1.02
N ARG A 614 15.55 1.57 -1.27
CA ARG A 614 14.09 1.42 -1.27
C ARG A 614 13.62 0.38 -2.28
N ASN A 615 14.16 0.42 -3.50
CA ASN A 615 13.87 -0.56 -4.54
C ASN A 615 14.28 -1.98 -4.11
N ALA A 616 15.48 -2.14 -3.53
CA ALA A 616 16.00 -3.42 -3.09
C ALA A 616 15.18 -4.05 -1.94
N VAL A 617 14.58 -3.21 -1.09
CA VAL A 617 13.76 -3.63 0.05
C VAL A 617 12.25 -3.50 -0.19
N ASN A 618 11.83 -3.29 -1.44
CA ASN A 618 10.42 -3.14 -1.79
C ASN A 618 9.59 -4.34 -1.30
N ASN A 619 8.34 -4.10 -0.91
CA ASN A 619 7.40 -5.09 -0.36
C ASN A 619 7.87 -5.79 0.93
N THR A 620 8.81 -5.20 1.68
CA THR A 620 9.18 -5.68 3.02
C THR A 620 8.66 -4.74 4.12
N ASN A 621 8.45 -5.29 5.32
CA ASN A 621 8.08 -4.51 6.50
C ASN A 621 9.31 -4.14 7.34
N VAL A 622 9.13 -3.21 8.28
CA VAL A 622 10.12 -2.96 9.33
C VAL A 622 10.16 -4.15 10.29
N ASN A 623 11.36 -4.61 10.62
CA ASN A 623 11.62 -5.61 11.66
C ASN A 623 12.98 -5.35 12.31
N GLY A 624 13.33 -6.10 13.36
CA GLY A 624 14.64 -5.97 14.00
C GLY A 624 14.93 -4.56 14.53
N TRP A 625 13.90 -3.86 15.03
CA TRP A 625 14.07 -2.52 15.60
C TRP A 625 14.99 -2.56 16.82
N TRP A 626 15.92 -1.61 16.85
CA TRP A 626 16.81 -1.34 17.97
C TRP A 626 16.86 0.17 18.21
N ASP A 627 16.94 0.55 19.48
CA ASP A 627 17.28 1.90 19.89
C ASP A 627 18.04 1.88 21.21
N ASN A 628 18.78 2.95 21.49
CA ASN A 628 19.51 3.12 22.74
C ASN A 628 18.68 3.84 23.84
N GLY A 629 17.36 3.93 23.66
CA GLY A 629 16.45 4.71 24.51
C GLY A 629 16.46 6.22 24.23
N ARG A 630 17.13 6.69 23.17
CA ARG A 630 17.27 8.11 22.76
C ARG A 630 17.30 8.30 21.24
N ASN A 631 18.41 8.79 20.67
CA ASN A 631 18.54 9.23 19.27
C ASN A 631 19.50 8.36 18.45
N GLN A 632 19.85 7.17 18.93
CA GLN A 632 20.47 6.14 18.10
C GLN A 632 19.43 5.06 17.84
N ILE A 633 19.12 4.83 16.57
CA ILE A 633 18.12 3.86 16.14
C ILE A 633 18.66 3.01 15.00
N ALA A 634 18.19 1.77 14.89
CA ALA A 634 18.47 0.90 13.76
C ALA A 634 17.27 -0.01 13.50
N PHE A 635 17.06 -0.39 12.24
CA PHE A 635 16.04 -1.35 11.88
C PHE A 635 16.34 -2.04 10.56
N CYS A 636 15.73 -3.21 10.38
CA CYS A 636 15.75 -3.98 9.16
C CYS A 636 14.52 -3.69 8.30
N ARG A 637 14.66 -3.96 7.01
CA ARG A 637 13.57 -4.07 6.04
C ARG A 637 13.55 -5.50 5.50
N GLY A 638 12.72 -6.33 6.11
CA GLY A 638 12.72 -7.78 5.95
C GLY A 638 14.09 -8.38 6.26
N ASN A 639 14.57 -9.19 5.31
CA ASN A 639 15.94 -9.69 5.22
C ASN A 639 16.70 -9.08 4.03
N ALA A 640 16.23 -7.91 3.55
CA ALA A 640 16.71 -7.30 2.30
C ALA A 640 17.58 -6.06 2.54
N GLY A 641 17.39 -5.34 3.65
CA GLY A 641 18.20 -4.18 3.99
C GLY A 641 18.21 -3.85 5.48
N PHE A 642 19.21 -3.08 5.88
CA PHE A 642 19.44 -2.62 7.24
C PHE A 642 19.90 -1.16 7.22
N ILE A 643 19.36 -0.37 8.13
CA ILE A 643 19.73 1.03 8.30
C ILE A 643 19.94 1.34 9.78
N VAL A 644 20.88 2.23 10.05
CA VAL A 644 21.18 2.76 11.39
C VAL A 644 21.41 4.27 11.30
N ILE A 645 20.93 4.99 12.30
CA ILE A 645 20.97 6.45 12.39
C ILE A 645 21.54 6.83 13.77
N ASN A 646 22.53 7.71 13.77
CA ASN A 646 23.08 8.35 14.96
C ASN A 646 22.72 9.85 14.96
N GLY A 647 21.65 10.19 15.67
CA GLY A 647 21.23 11.58 15.91
C GLY A 647 21.80 12.17 17.21
N GLU A 648 22.88 11.61 17.76
CA GLU A 648 23.47 12.06 19.02
C GLU A 648 24.85 12.72 18.85
N GLY A 649 25.20 13.62 19.78
CA GLY A 649 26.55 14.19 19.88
C GLY A 649 27.61 13.24 20.45
N ARG A 650 27.39 11.91 20.34
CA ARG A 650 28.33 10.85 20.76
C ARG A 650 28.36 9.73 19.72
N ASP A 651 29.46 8.99 19.71
CA ASP A 651 29.66 7.89 18.76
C ASP A 651 28.65 6.76 19.01
N LEU A 652 28.26 6.07 17.93
CA LEU A 652 27.54 4.80 17.96
C LEU A 652 28.56 3.70 17.65
N LYS A 653 28.75 2.76 18.58
CA LYS A 653 29.65 1.60 18.45
C LYS A 653 28.98 0.36 19.04
N GLU A 654 28.23 -0.38 18.23
CA GLU A 654 27.37 -1.46 18.72
C GLU A 654 27.37 -2.68 17.79
N ASP A 655 27.25 -3.88 18.36
CA ASP A 655 27.06 -5.12 17.62
C ASP A 655 25.57 -5.39 17.42
N LEU A 656 25.06 -5.04 16.24
CA LEU A 656 23.63 -5.07 15.92
C LEU A 656 23.26 -6.25 15.02
N PHE A 657 22.08 -6.80 15.21
CA PHE A 657 21.52 -7.81 14.31
C PHE A 657 20.95 -7.11 13.06
N THR A 658 21.48 -7.44 11.88
CA THR A 658 21.16 -6.74 10.63
C THR A 658 20.04 -7.40 9.83
N CYS A 659 19.59 -8.60 10.24
CA CYS A 659 18.65 -9.44 9.50
C CYS A 659 19.14 -9.88 8.11
N LEU A 660 20.37 -9.53 7.72
CA LEU A 660 20.97 -9.87 6.44
C LEU A 660 21.73 -11.19 6.54
N LEU A 661 21.93 -11.83 5.38
CA LEU A 661 22.77 -13.02 5.29
C LEU A 661 24.25 -12.68 5.55
N PRO A 662 25.05 -13.64 6.02
CA PRO A 662 26.48 -13.45 6.24
C PRO A 662 27.17 -12.98 4.96
N GLY A 663 28.03 -11.96 5.05
CA GLY A 663 28.65 -11.35 3.88
C GLY A 663 29.31 -10.01 4.18
N THR A 664 29.88 -9.40 3.15
CA THR A 664 30.51 -8.07 3.22
C THR A 664 29.73 -7.11 2.35
N TYR A 665 29.10 -6.12 2.98
CA TYR A 665 28.22 -5.15 2.34
C TYR A 665 28.91 -3.78 2.23
N CYS A 666 28.65 -3.08 1.14
CA CYS A 666 29.04 -1.68 1.02
C CYS A 666 28.02 -0.77 1.69
N ASP A 667 28.49 0.15 2.53
CA ASP A 667 27.63 1.23 3.02
C ASP A 667 27.33 2.21 1.87
N VAL A 668 26.06 2.31 1.54
CA VAL A 668 25.59 3.10 0.39
C VAL A 668 25.48 4.60 0.71
N ILE A 669 25.67 4.99 1.98
CA ILE A 669 25.74 6.41 2.37
C ILE A 669 27.14 6.96 2.12
N SER A 670 28.17 6.30 2.67
CA SER A 670 29.56 6.74 2.50
C SER A 670 30.18 6.39 1.14
N GLY A 671 29.58 5.49 0.35
CA GLY A 671 30.13 5.12 -0.95
C GLY A 671 29.17 4.32 -1.84
N ASN A 672 29.73 3.63 -2.84
CA ASN A 672 29.06 2.80 -3.83
C ASN A 672 29.72 1.42 -3.90
N LEU A 673 29.01 0.46 -4.49
CA LEU A 673 29.61 -0.77 -5.01
C LEU A 673 30.09 -0.54 -6.45
N GLU A 674 31.40 -0.49 -6.67
CA GLU A 674 32.01 -0.28 -7.98
C GLU A 674 33.04 -1.36 -8.27
N ASN A 675 32.89 -2.08 -9.40
CA ASN A 675 33.79 -3.17 -9.79
C ASN A 675 34.02 -4.21 -8.66
N ASN A 676 32.92 -4.61 -7.99
CA ASN A 676 32.91 -5.51 -6.82
C ASN A 676 33.72 -5.01 -5.61
N LYS A 677 33.94 -3.70 -5.48
CA LYS A 677 34.61 -3.07 -4.34
C LYS A 677 33.78 -1.91 -3.81
N CYS A 678 33.77 -1.77 -2.49
CA CYS A 678 33.13 -0.64 -1.84
C CYS A 678 34.06 0.58 -1.91
N THR A 679 33.55 1.72 -2.38
CA THR A 679 34.31 2.98 -2.38
C THR A 679 34.27 3.68 -1.02
N GLY A 680 33.27 3.36 -0.19
CA GLY A 680 33.10 3.85 1.18
C GLY A 680 33.34 2.78 2.23
N LYS A 681 32.62 2.88 3.36
CA LYS A 681 32.68 1.91 4.45
C LYS A 681 32.19 0.54 4.02
N THR A 682 32.67 -0.49 4.73
CA THR A 682 32.23 -1.87 4.58
C THR A 682 31.67 -2.38 5.89
N VAL A 683 30.63 -3.20 5.81
CA VAL A 683 30.02 -3.85 6.97
C VAL A 683 30.08 -5.35 6.78
N ARG A 684 30.71 -6.05 7.72
CA ARG A 684 30.79 -7.50 7.72
C ARG A 684 29.69 -8.06 8.62
N VAL A 685 28.77 -8.79 8.00
CA VAL A 685 27.71 -9.54 8.71
C VAL A 685 28.23 -10.96 8.97
N ASP A 686 28.21 -11.37 10.22
CA ASP A 686 28.68 -12.68 10.68
C ASP A 686 27.66 -13.80 10.42
N GLN A 687 28.02 -15.03 10.78
CA GLN A 687 27.17 -16.22 10.60
C GLN A 687 25.86 -16.17 11.41
N ASN A 688 25.79 -15.33 12.43
CA ASN A 688 24.61 -15.12 13.25
C ASN A 688 23.80 -13.90 12.81
N GLY A 689 24.11 -13.29 11.65
CA GLY A 689 23.42 -12.10 11.16
C GLY A 689 23.74 -10.82 11.95
N LYS A 690 24.82 -10.80 12.74
CA LYS A 690 25.27 -9.61 13.47
C LYS A 690 26.40 -8.89 12.75
N ALA A 691 26.47 -7.58 12.91
CA ALA A 691 27.58 -6.77 12.43
C ALA A 691 27.99 -5.73 13.47
N HIS A 692 29.29 -5.44 13.53
CA HIS A 692 29.80 -4.31 14.27
C HIS A 692 29.51 -3.02 13.49
N ILE A 693 28.76 -2.11 14.10
CA ILE A 693 28.33 -0.85 13.50
C ILE A 693 29.05 0.30 14.20
N GLU A 694 29.74 1.13 13.41
CA GLU A 694 30.42 2.34 13.86
C GLU A 694 29.98 3.57 13.04
N ILE A 695 29.37 4.55 13.73
CA ILE A 695 29.07 5.90 13.21
C ILE A 695 29.58 6.92 14.24
N LEU A 696 30.69 7.57 13.95
CA LEU A 696 31.25 8.61 14.82
C LEU A 696 30.42 9.88 14.76
N LYS A 697 30.35 10.62 15.86
CA LYS A 697 29.56 11.87 15.96
C LYS A 697 30.00 12.99 15.01
N ASN A 698 31.22 12.89 14.48
CA ASN A 698 31.84 13.89 13.61
C ASN A 698 31.95 13.42 12.15
N GLU A 699 31.30 12.30 11.80
CA GLU A 699 31.18 11.90 10.41
C GLU A 699 30.32 12.89 9.63
N GLU A 700 30.57 12.97 8.32
CA GLU A 700 29.77 13.79 7.40
C GLU A 700 28.29 13.40 7.44
N ASP A 701 28.02 12.09 7.46
CA ASP A 701 26.68 11.53 7.51
C ASP A 701 26.46 10.74 8.80
N GLY A 702 25.43 11.09 9.58
CA GLY A 702 25.02 10.36 10.78
C GLY A 702 24.21 9.09 10.49
N VAL A 703 24.36 8.50 9.30
CA VAL A 703 23.54 7.38 8.81
C VAL A 703 24.44 6.36 8.10
N LEU A 704 24.12 5.07 8.26
CA LEU A 704 24.70 3.99 7.48
C LEU A 704 23.58 3.08 6.98
N ALA A 705 23.65 2.65 5.72
CA ALA A 705 22.66 1.78 5.11
C ALA A 705 23.31 0.70 4.24
N ILE A 706 22.83 -0.54 4.35
CA ILE A 706 23.30 -1.69 3.57
C ILE A 706 22.12 -2.53 3.10
N HIS A 707 22.20 -3.11 1.90
CA HIS A 707 21.16 -3.97 1.34
C HIS A 707 21.71 -5.14 0.52
N ARG A 708 20.87 -6.14 0.24
CA ARG A 708 21.24 -7.41 -0.41
C ARG A 708 21.97 -7.28 -1.75
N GLU A 709 21.76 -6.18 -2.48
CA GLU A 709 22.29 -5.98 -3.83
C GLU A 709 23.69 -5.37 -3.84
N VAL A 710 24.19 -4.91 -2.67
CA VAL A 710 25.55 -4.37 -2.50
C VAL A 710 26.46 -5.31 -1.71
N ASN A 711 26.21 -6.62 -1.80
CA ASN A 711 27.06 -7.65 -1.20
C ASN A 711 28.23 -8.00 -2.14
N THR A 712 29.46 -7.85 -1.65
CA THR A 712 30.70 -8.12 -2.42
C THR A 712 31.10 -9.60 -2.45
N PHE A 713 30.58 -10.44 -1.53
CA PHE A 713 30.88 -11.87 -1.45
C PHE A 713 29.73 -12.67 -0.84
N THR A 714 29.13 -13.56 -1.62
CA THR A 714 28.33 -14.68 -1.11
C THR A 714 29.31 -15.79 -0.69
N TYR A 715 29.36 -16.14 0.59
CA TYR A 715 29.98 -17.41 0.97
C TYR A 715 29.14 -18.53 0.34
N CYS A 716 29.75 -19.32 -0.56
CA CYS A 716 29.13 -20.52 -1.14
C CYS A 716 28.72 -21.52 -0.06
#